data_AF-A0A932GBQ3-F1
#
_entry.id   AF-A0A932GBQ3-F1
#
_cell.length_a   1.000
_cell.length_b   1.000
_cell.length_c   1.000
_cell.angle_alpha   90.00
_cell.angle_beta   90.00
_cell.angle_gamma   90.00
#
_symmetry.space_group_name_H-M   'P 1'
#
loop_
_entity.id
_entity.type
_entity.pdbx_description
1 polymer ?
#
loop_
_entity_poly.entity_id
_entity_poly.type
_entity_poly.pdbx_seq_one_letter_code
_entity_poly.pdbx_strand_id
1 'polypeptide(L)'
;MAPGINPHVTATYAYNNAGDLYTVTYNDGTTPGVTYTYDRRGRQKTVVCNGITTTLTFNDANQPLTESYAGGTLGGLTVTSGYDTFLRRTTLSLNTTPTSLSYAYAYDTASRLTNVTEGTYGAGYGYLANSPLVSQITFKQSSTVRLTTTKQFDLLNRLQSISSVPSPSASLPLTYAYQYNDANQRTRMTLTDGSFWIYVYDALGQVVSGKRYWSDNTPVPGQQNEYTFDDIGNRSSTKSGGDQNGVSLRSASYTANRINQYSSRTVPGGFDVVGIAPAGTNVTVNSSSPDYRRSEYFQEPITVVNTSVPVWQSVSVTTGGGGSASGNVWTPKTPENYGYDLDGNTTSDGRWTYAWDAENRLTRLVANTAVGPQQRLDFEYDSQGRRIRKKVWNNTGGTGTPAIDLKFLYDGWNLTAELDANAGSNLKRSYVWGLDLSGSEQGAGGVGGLLLVKPASGNPLFVAYDGNGNVTGLIDATTGTTSAQYEYGPFGETIRLSGTGTVAKDNPLRFSTKYQDGESDLLYYGYRYYAPTTGRWISRDPLGEQVGFNVSAFAGNDVINSQDFLGLYIELWYGNHPVASIANHSKLWLITDEASFANAGGFEFHPALSKIESAPAGFIGPCNIWLIAIGAGPGGRTGLELVANFNRESDIEESLHNPTLVAGFSTESQARAFLGHVAARNRRMNLNFENTTLEYWFNPPLSYTDPDGWDEFNSNSYISGLLASFGYTLPQPGAYVPGYEKPVPSFVFTKLFPSTRALKKEWKLHYPGF
;
A
#
# COMPACT_ATOMS: atom_id res chain seq x y z
N MET A 1 29.53 -35.58 -9.53
CA MET A 1 28.60 -35.04 -10.56
C MET A 1 27.83 -33.93 -9.88
N ALA A 2 28.14 -32.66 -10.21
CA ALA A 2 27.43 -31.52 -9.67
C ALA A 2 25.99 -31.53 -10.21
N PRO A 3 24.97 -31.25 -9.38
CA PRO A 3 23.61 -31.04 -9.88
C PRO A 3 23.64 -29.92 -10.91
N GLY A 4 23.05 -30.16 -12.09
CA GLY A 4 23.04 -29.21 -13.19
C GLY A 4 22.56 -27.84 -12.74
N ILE A 5 23.40 -26.84 -12.95
CA ILE A 5 23.03 -25.42 -12.89
C ILE A 5 21.85 -25.27 -13.84
N ASN A 6 20.67 -24.97 -13.28
CA ASN A 6 19.51 -24.56 -14.04
C ASN A 6 19.97 -23.41 -14.95
N PRO A 7 19.73 -23.43 -16.27
CA PRO A 7 20.25 -22.39 -17.15
C PRO A 7 19.76 -21.03 -16.63
N HIS A 8 20.69 -20.08 -16.44
CA HIS A 8 20.34 -18.72 -16.05
C HIS A 8 19.28 -18.18 -17.01
N VAL A 9 18.13 -17.79 -16.46
CA VAL A 9 17.11 -17.11 -17.23
C VAL A 9 17.67 -15.75 -17.64
N THR A 10 17.58 -15.43 -18.92
CA THR A 10 18.13 -14.22 -19.52
C THR A 10 17.03 -13.48 -20.25
N ALA A 11 16.79 -12.24 -19.85
CA ALA A 11 15.97 -11.29 -20.58
C ALA A 11 16.86 -10.49 -21.56
N THR A 12 16.48 -10.45 -22.84
CA THR A 12 17.16 -9.67 -23.88
C THR A 12 16.30 -8.49 -24.29
N TYR A 13 16.84 -7.28 -24.12
CA TYR A 13 16.18 -6.02 -24.46
C TYR A 13 16.77 -5.49 -25.76
N ALA A 14 15.91 -5.19 -26.74
CA ALA A 14 16.34 -4.57 -28.00
C ALA A 14 15.65 -3.22 -28.19
N TYR A 15 16.41 -2.25 -28.70
CA TYR A 15 15.96 -0.86 -28.88
C TYR A 15 15.94 -0.50 -30.37
N ASN A 16 15.01 0.37 -30.76
CA ASN A 16 14.96 0.92 -32.11
C ASN A 16 16.02 2.03 -32.31
N ASN A 17 16.13 2.59 -33.52
CA ASN A 17 17.08 3.69 -33.81
C ASN A 17 16.79 5.00 -33.06
N ALA A 18 15.60 5.15 -32.48
CA ALA A 18 15.22 6.29 -31.63
C ALA A 18 15.53 6.05 -30.14
N GLY A 19 16.00 4.85 -29.77
CA GLY A 19 16.27 4.47 -28.39
C GLY A 19 15.06 3.94 -27.62
N ASP A 20 13.90 3.75 -28.27
CA ASP A 20 12.73 3.16 -27.60
C ASP A 20 12.88 1.63 -27.51
N LEU A 21 12.45 1.05 -26.39
CA LEU A 21 12.43 -0.40 -26.19
C LEU A 21 11.48 -1.06 -27.21
N TYR A 22 12.01 -1.84 -28.14
CA TYR A 22 11.23 -2.45 -29.22
C TYR A 22 10.85 -3.91 -28.92
N THR A 23 11.70 -4.69 -28.25
CA THR A 23 11.37 -6.06 -27.84
C THR A 23 12.03 -6.46 -26.53
N VAL A 24 11.35 -7.32 -25.78
CA VAL A 24 11.92 -8.12 -24.67
C VAL A 24 11.71 -9.60 -24.97
N THR A 25 12.76 -10.40 -24.91
CA THR A 25 12.68 -11.86 -25.11
C THR A 25 13.36 -12.62 -23.98
N TYR A 26 12.90 -13.85 -23.74
CA TYR A 26 13.38 -14.70 -22.65
C TYR A 26 13.84 -16.04 -23.21
N ASN A 27 14.89 -16.62 -22.61
CA ASN A 27 15.46 -17.92 -23.02
C ASN A 27 14.85 -19.12 -22.30
N ASP A 28 13.88 -18.92 -21.39
CA ASP A 28 13.23 -19.98 -20.61
C ASP A 28 12.18 -20.76 -21.41
N GLY A 29 11.77 -20.24 -22.57
CA GLY A 29 10.75 -20.84 -23.45
C GLY A 29 9.33 -20.80 -22.89
N THR A 30 9.14 -20.26 -21.69
CA THR A 30 7.84 -20.18 -21.00
C THR A 30 7.35 -18.76 -20.80
N THR A 31 8.25 -17.79 -20.63
CA THR A 31 7.87 -16.39 -20.46
C THR A 31 7.56 -15.77 -21.82
N PRO A 32 6.35 -15.21 -22.03
CA PRO A 32 6.01 -14.58 -23.28
C PRO A 32 6.88 -13.36 -23.55
N GLY A 33 7.55 -13.33 -24.70
CA GLY A 33 8.22 -12.13 -25.18
C GLY A 33 7.23 -11.00 -25.46
N VAL A 34 7.72 -9.77 -25.39
CA VAL A 34 6.93 -8.55 -25.59
C VAL A 34 7.50 -7.75 -26.75
N THR A 35 6.65 -7.28 -27.66
CA THR A 35 7.02 -6.40 -28.77
C THR A 35 6.24 -5.10 -28.70
N TYR A 36 6.94 -3.98 -28.83
CA TYR A 36 6.38 -2.63 -28.73
C TYR A 36 6.45 -1.90 -30.08
N THR A 37 5.45 -1.08 -30.37
CA THR A 37 5.56 -0.04 -31.40
C THR A 37 5.17 1.30 -30.80
N TYR A 38 5.67 2.37 -31.42
CA TYR A 38 5.49 3.74 -30.93
C TYR A 38 4.87 4.61 -32.01
N ASP A 39 4.16 5.65 -31.59
CA ASP A 39 3.74 6.72 -32.49
C ASP A 39 4.89 7.72 -32.73
N ARG A 40 4.64 8.70 -33.61
CA ARG A 40 5.64 9.74 -33.96
C ARG A 40 6.08 10.62 -32.77
N ARG A 41 5.42 10.52 -31.61
CA ARG A 41 5.75 11.27 -30.38
C ARG A 41 6.47 10.39 -29.35
N GLY A 42 6.87 9.16 -29.71
CA GLY A 42 7.53 8.22 -28.81
C GLY A 42 6.58 7.56 -27.81
N ARG A 43 5.26 7.63 -28.03
CA ARG A 43 4.27 7.01 -27.13
C ARG A 43 3.96 5.61 -27.60
N GLN A 44 3.88 4.66 -26.66
CA GLN A 44 3.56 3.28 -26.95
C GLN A 44 2.20 3.17 -27.65
N LYS A 45 2.20 2.71 -28.90
CA LYS A 45 1.01 2.60 -29.76
C LYS A 45 0.45 1.20 -29.78
N THR A 46 1.28 0.18 -29.95
CA THR A 46 0.85 -1.22 -29.87
C THR A 46 1.82 -2.04 -29.04
N VAL A 47 1.28 -2.99 -28.28
CA VAL A 47 2.08 -4.01 -27.58
C VAL A 47 1.56 -5.38 -27.90
N VAL A 48 2.46 -6.28 -28.29
CA VAL A 48 2.15 -7.69 -28.53
C VAL A 48 2.80 -8.51 -27.43
N CYS A 49 1.99 -9.24 -26.66
CA CYS A 49 2.44 -10.14 -25.61
C CYS A 49 1.49 -11.34 -25.54
N ASN A 50 2.04 -12.55 -25.51
CA ASN A 50 1.25 -13.79 -25.35
C ASN A 50 0.05 -13.93 -26.32
N GLY A 51 0.24 -13.55 -27.60
CA GLY A 51 -0.81 -13.59 -28.62
C GLY A 51 -1.90 -12.50 -28.47
N ILE A 52 -1.76 -11.56 -27.54
CA ILE A 52 -2.61 -10.39 -27.36
C ILE A 52 -1.92 -9.19 -28.01
N THR A 53 -2.62 -8.52 -28.93
CA THR A 53 -2.23 -7.20 -29.43
C THR A 53 -3.05 -6.14 -28.72
N THR A 54 -2.40 -5.37 -27.85
CA THR A 54 -2.97 -4.20 -27.19
C THR A 54 -2.69 -2.97 -28.03
N THR A 55 -3.72 -2.20 -28.38
CA THR A 55 -3.58 -0.93 -29.10
C THR A 55 -4.01 0.21 -28.20
N LEU A 56 -3.11 1.19 -28.06
CA LEU A 56 -3.30 2.40 -27.26
C LEU A 56 -3.48 3.60 -28.17
N THR A 57 -4.47 4.44 -27.86
CA THR A 57 -4.62 5.76 -28.47
C THR A 57 -4.65 6.83 -27.40
N PHE A 58 -4.24 8.05 -27.77
CA PHE A 58 -4.08 9.15 -26.83
C PHE A 58 -4.57 10.46 -27.45
N ASN A 59 -5.02 11.38 -26.60
CA ASN A 59 -5.23 12.76 -27.01
C ASN A 59 -3.89 13.52 -27.14
N ASP A 60 -3.94 14.80 -27.52
CA ASP A 60 -2.73 15.60 -27.68
C ASP A 60 -2.02 15.92 -26.36
N ALA A 61 -2.72 15.82 -25.23
CA ALA A 61 -2.20 15.98 -23.88
C ALA A 61 -1.61 14.66 -23.29
N ASN A 62 -1.41 13.64 -24.12
CA ASN A 62 -0.86 12.33 -23.72
C ASN A 62 -1.74 11.53 -22.74
N GLN A 63 -3.03 11.83 -22.65
CA GLN A 63 -3.96 11.03 -21.85
C GLN A 63 -4.50 9.87 -22.69
N PRO A 64 -4.56 8.64 -22.12
CA PRO A 64 -5.12 7.49 -22.82
C PRO A 64 -6.59 7.71 -23.18
N LEU A 65 -6.93 7.53 -24.46
CA LEU A 65 -8.30 7.55 -24.98
C LEU A 65 -8.86 6.13 -25.10
N THR A 66 -8.09 5.19 -25.63
CA THR A 66 -8.52 3.80 -25.77
C THR A 66 -7.41 2.82 -25.46
N GLU A 67 -7.77 1.71 -24.82
CA GLU A 67 -6.97 0.50 -24.74
C GLU A 67 -7.83 -0.66 -25.30
N SER A 68 -7.47 -1.18 -26.46
CA SER A 68 -8.23 -2.23 -27.15
C SER A 68 -7.38 -3.47 -27.37
N TYR A 69 -7.98 -4.65 -27.21
CA TYR A 69 -7.26 -5.92 -27.27
C TYR A 69 -7.74 -6.77 -28.45
N ALA A 70 -6.81 -7.30 -29.24
CA ALA A 70 -7.07 -8.24 -30.33
C ALA A 70 -6.28 -9.54 -30.11
N GLY A 71 -6.93 -10.69 -30.34
CA GLY A 71 -6.32 -12.00 -30.10
C GLY A 71 -6.15 -12.34 -28.61
N GLY A 72 -5.77 -13.59 -28.34
CA GLY A 72 -5.47 -14.09 -27.00
C GLY A 72 -6.64 -13.95 -25.99
N THR A 73 -6.30 -13.93 -24.71
CA THR A 73 -7.26 -14.00 -23.59
C THR A 73 -8.25 -12.83 -23.55
N LEU A 74 -7.79 -11.63 -23.92
CA LEU A 74 -8.59 -10.38 -23.90
C LEU A 74 -9.18 -9.99 -25.26
N GLY A 75 -9.02 -10.79 -26.31
CA GLY A 75 -9.43 -10.43 -27.66
C GLY A 75 -10.89 -9.98 -27.77
N GLY A 76 -11.11 -8.80 -28.35
CA GLY A 76 -12.43 -8.19 -28.53
C GLY A 76 -12.86 -7.26 -27.39
N LEU A 77 -12.09 -7.16 -26.30
CA LEU A 77 -12.36 -6.24 -25.20
C LEU A 77 -11.78 -4.85 -25.49
N THR A 78 -12.38 -3.81 -24.92
CA THR A 78 -11.89 -2.43 -25.05
C THR A 78 -12.27 -1.59 -23.84
N VAL A 79 -11.36 -0.70 -23.44
CA VAL A 79 -11.55 0.36 -22.46
C VAL A 79 -11.43 1.70 -23.18
N THR A 80 -12.37 2.62 -22.95
CA THR A 80 -12.41 3.93 -23.61
C THR A 80 -12.67 5.03 -22.60
N SER A 81 -11.79 6.04 -22.57
CA SER A 81 -11.91 7.23 -21.75
C SER A 81 -12.31 8.44 -22.61
N GLY A 82 -13.18 9.29 -22.06
CA GLY A 82 -13.49 10.62 -22.61
C GLY A 82 -13.03 11.71 -21.65
N TYR A 83 -12.71 12.88 -22.19
CA TYR A 83 -12.21 14.03 -21.42
C TYR A 83 -12.92 15.31 -21.84
N ASP A 84 -13.08 16.24 -20.90
CA ASP A 84 -13.52 17.60 -21.21
C ASP A 84 -12.38 18.49 -21.72
N THR A 85 -12.70 19.75 -22.01
CA THR A 85 -11.71 20.75 -22.48
C THR A 85 -10.67 21.13 -21.42
N PHE A 86 -10.91 20.79 -20.15
CA PHE A 86 -9.96 20.97 -19.05
C PHE A 86 -9.12 19.71 -18.80
N LEU A 87 -9.19 18.72 -19.69
CA LEU A 87 -8.45 17.46 -19.62
C LEU A 87 -8.86 16.59 -18.41
N ARG A 88 -10.08 16.76 -17.90
CA ARG A 88 -10.63 15.94 -16.82
C ARG A 88 -11.44 14.82 -17.42
N ARG A 89 -11.28 13.59 -16.91
CA ARG A 89 -11.97 12.41 -17.42
C ARG A 89 -13.48 12.57 -17.19
N THR A 90 -14.31 12.52 -18.23
CA THR A 90 -15.77 12.65 -18.14
C THR A 90 -16.48 11.31 -18.25
N THR A 91 -15.87 10.34 -18.92
CA THR A 91 -16.48 9.03 -19.19
C THR A 91 -15.42 7.93 -19.18
N LEU A 92 -15.81 6.75 -18.69
CA LEU A 92 -15.08 5.50 -18.85
C LEU A 92 -16.07 4.44 -19.35
N SER A 93 -15.80 3.83 -20.50
CA SER A 93 -16.67 2.81 -21.10
C SER A 93 -15.88 1.53 -21.35
N LEU A 94 -16.52 0.39 -21.08
CA LEU A 94 -15.93 -0.94 -21.24
C LEU A 94 -16.80 -1.74 -22.21
N ASN A 95 -16.19 -2.31 -23.24
CA ASN A 95 -16.85 -3.30 -24.08
C ASN A 95 -16.43 -4.69 -23.61
N THR A 96 -17.34 -5.38 -22.92
CA THR A 96 -17.15 -6.72 -22.37
C THR A 96 -18.07 -7.73 -23.05
N THR A 97 -18.13 -7.72 -24.39
CA THR A 97 -18.99 -8.56 -25.26
C THR A 97 -19.58 -9.80 -24.55
N PRO A 98 -20.91 -9.87 -24.32
CA PRO A 98 -21.96 -9.07 -24.96
C PRO A 98 -22.37 -7.78 -24.21
N THR A 99 -21.80 -7.50 -23.04
CA THR A 99 -22.23 -6.35 -22.21
C THR A 99 -21.36 -5.12 -22.48
N SER A 100 -21.95 -3.93 -22.49
CA SER A 100 -21.21 -2.67 -22.44
C SER A 100 -21.48 -1.97 -21.12
N LEU A 101 -20.43 -1.49 -20.46
CA LEU A 101 -20.50 -0.73 -19.21
C LEU A 101 -20.08 0.71 -19.49
N SER A 102 -20.66 1.66 -18.77
CA SER A 102 -20.28 3.07 -18.90
C SER A 102 -20.43 3.78 -17.57
N TYR A 103 -19.40 4.54 -17.22
CA TYR A 103 -19.30 5.34 -16.02
C TYR A 103 -19.10 6.80 -16.40
N ALA A 104 -19.74 7.71 -15.68
CA ALA A 104 -19.63 9.15 -15.91
C ALA A 104 -19.04 9.85 -14.69
N TYR A 105 -18.30 10.92 -14.95
CA TYR A 105 -17.54 11.69 -13.97
C TYR A 105 -17.89 13.17 -14.13
N ALA A 106 -18.14 13.85 -13.01
CA ALA A 106 -18.45 15.27 -12.98
C ALA A 106 -17.53 16.02 -12.00
N TYR A 107 -17.33 17.31 -12.24
CA TYR A 107 -16.38 18.13 -11.49
C TYR A 107 -16.97 19.49 -11.13
N ASP A 108 -16.50 20.08 -10.04
CA ASP A 108 -16.79 21.46 -9.69
C ASP A 108 -15.91 22.45 -10.47
N THR A 109 -16.11 23.74 -10.21
CA THR A 109 -15.33 24.84 -10.82
C THR A 109 -13.88 24.88 -10.36
N ALA A 110 -13.53 24.18 -9.29
CA ALA A 110 -12.17 24.02 -8.79
C ALA A 110 -11.50 22.72 -9.32
N SER A 111 -12.13 22.04 -10.29
CA SER A 111 -11.65 20.79 -10.88
C SER A 111 -11.53 19.62 -9.89
N ARG A 112 -12.36 19.63 -8.85
CA ARG A 112 -12.50 18.50 -7.92
C ARG A 112 -13.66 17.61 -8.34
N LEU A 113 -13.49 16.29 -8.26
CA LEU A 113 -14.49 15.31 -8.65
C LEU A 113 -15.73 15.42 -7.75
N THR A 114 -16.89 15.73 -8.30
CA THR A 114 -18.14 15.83 -7.54
C THR A 114 -18.96 14.57 -7.60
N ASN A 115 -18.92 13.83 -8.72
CA ASN A 115 -19.75 12.64 -8.90
C ASN A 115 -19.07 11.58 -9.76
N VAL A 116 -19.31 10.32 -9.41
CA VAL A 116 -19.10 9.15 -10.27
C VAL A 116 -20.40 8.37 -10.33
N THR A 117 -20.87 8.01 -11.54
CA THR A 117 -22.17 7.35 -11.73
C THR A 117 -22.09 6.18 -12.73
N GLU A 118 -22.80 5.09 -12.42
CA GLU A 118 -23.12 4.00 -13.33
C GLU A 118 -24.64 3.81 -13.39
N GLY A 119 -25.27 4.23 -14.50
CA GLY A 119 -26.72 4.16 -14.66
C GLY A 119 -27.45 4.94 -13.56
N THR A 120 -28.23 4.24 -12.73
CA THR A 120 -28.93 4.86 -11.60
C THR A 120 -28.11 4.89 -10.31
N TYR A 121 -26.94 4.27 -10.25
CA TYR A 121 -26.11 4.25 -9.04
C TYR A 121 -25.03 5.32 -9.13
N GLY A 122 -24.71 5.98 -8.02
CA GLY A 122 -23.62 6.94 -8.01
C GLY A 122 -23.14 7.33 -6.64
N ALA A 123 -21.92 7.87 -6.59
CA ALA A 123 -21.31 8.47 -5.41
C ALA A 123 -21.09 9.97 -5.64
N GLY A 124 -21.50 10.80 -4.69
CA GLY A 124 -21.28 12.23 -4.69
C GLY A 124 -20.27 12.64 -3.62
N TYR A 125 -19.31 13.49 -3.95
CA TYR A 125 -18.22 13.92 -3.06
C TYR A 125 -18.48 15.32 -2.49
N GLY A 126 -18.34 15.43 -1.17
CA GLY A 126 -18.29 16.67 -0.41
C GLY A 126 -16.89 16.87 0.16
N TYR A 127 -16.42 18.12 0.11
CA TYR A 127 -15.07 18.50 0.52
C TYR A 127 -15.10 19.35 1.79
N LEU A 128 -14.05 19.22 2.60
CA LEU A 128 -13.82 20.14 3.72
C LEU A 128 -13.63 21.57 3.17
N ALA A 129 -14.20 22.56 3.85
CA ALA A 129 -14.14 23.95 3.40
C ALA A 129 -12.68 24.41 3.22
N ASN A 130 -12.40 25.05 2.08
CA ASN A 130 -11.06 25.54 1.70
C ASN A 130 -9.96 24.45 1.67
N SER A 131 -10.34 23.18 1.46
CA SER A 131 -9.42 22.05 1.45
C SER A 131 -9.73 21.06 0.31
N PRO A 132 -8.73 20.34 -0.22
CA PRO A 132 -8.96 19.23 -1.14
C PRO A 132 -9.42 17.93 -0.43
N LEU A 133 -9.46 17.90 0.90
CA LEU A 133 -9.85 16.72 1.65
C LEU A 133 -11.34 16.41 1.47
N VAL A 134 -11.65 15.17 1.08
CA VAL A 134 -13.02 14.66 1.03
C VAL A 134 -13.53 14.48 2.46
N SER A 135 -14.54 15.24 2.84
CA SER A 135 -15.20 15.16 4.16
C SER A 135 -16.45 14.28 4.13
N GLN A 136 -17.06 14.09 2.96
CA GLN A 136 -18.26 13.26 2.82
C GLN A 136 -18.34 12.59 1.45
N ILE A 137 -18.86 11.38 1.41
CA ILE A 137 -19.27 10.67 0.19
C ILE A 137 -20.71 10.21 0.39
N THR A 138 -21.60 10.57 -0.52
CA THR A 138 -23.01 10.18 -0.50
C THR A 138 -23.32 9.25 -1.66
N PHE A 139 -23.66 8.00 -1.37
CA PHE A 139 -24.01 7.00 -2.36
C PHE A 139 -25.52 6.95 -2.56
N LYS A 140 -25.95 6.94 -3.81
CA LYS A 140 -27.36 7.04 -4.19
C LYS A 140 -27.76 6.01 -5.22
N GLN A 141 -29.01 5.57 -5.12
CA GLN A 141 -29.75 4.96 -6.21
C GLN A 141 -30.78 5.99 -6.69
N SER A 142 -30.57 6.52 -7.90
CA SER A 142 -31.24 7.70 -8.43
C SER A 142 -31.09 8.87 -7.45
N SER A 143 -32.20 9.39 -6.91
CA SER A 143 -32.18 10.45 -5.90
C SER A 143 -32.08 9.94 -4.46
N THR A 144 -32.31 8.65 -4.22
CA THR A 144 -32.39 8.07 -2.87
C THR A 144 -31.00 7.78 -2.30
N VAL A 145 -30.68 8.35 -1.14
CA VAL A 145 -29.43 8.09 -0.42
C VAL A 145 -29.48 6.71 0.23
N ARG A 146 -28.45 5.90 -0.06
CA ARG A 146 -28.31 4.52 0.40
C ARG A 146 -27.20 4.30 1.41
N LEU A 147 -26.17 5.13 1.33
CA LEU A 147 -25.02 5.13 2.22
C LEU A 147 -24.44 6.54 2.26
N THR A 148 -24.05 7.00 3.44
CA THR A 148 -23.26 8.22 3.60
C THR A 148 -22.01 7.90 4.39
N THR A 149 -20.84 8.12 3.79
CA THR A 149 -19.55 8.06 4.46
C THR A 149 -19.12 9.46 4.85
N THR A 150 -18.81 9.69 6.12
CA THR A 150 -18.32 10.98 6.63
C THR A 150 -16.91 10.78 7.21
N LYS A 151 -16.01 11.71 6.92
CA LYS A 151 -14.63 11.77 7.42
C LYS A 151 -14.45 13.04 8.25
N GLN A 152 -13.87 12.90 9.43
CA GLN A 152 -13.48 14.01 10.29
C GLN A 152 -11.96 14.07 10.40
N PHE A 153 -11.42 15.27 10.36
CA PHE A 153 -9.98 15.50 10.41
C PHE A 153 -9.65 16.40 11.59
N ASP A 154 -8.48 16.21 12.18
CA ASP A 154 -7.95 17.14 13.17
C ASP A 154 -7.30 18.38 12.49
N LEU A 155 -6.78 19.31 13.31
CA LEU A 155 -6.14 20.54 12.80
C LEU A 155 -4.82 20.28 12.05
N LEU A 156 -4.27 19.07 12.13
CA LEU A 156 -3.10 18.63 11.37
C LEU A 156 -3.50 17.89 10.08
N ASN A 157 -4.79 17.92 9.71
CA ASN A 157 -5.37 17.18 8.58
C ASN A 157 -5.27 15.65 8.70
N ARG A 158 -5.04 15.11 9.90
CA ARG A 158 -5.04 13.66 10.13
C ARG A 158 -6.47 13.17 10.30
N LEU A 159 -6.78 11.99 9.77
CA LEU A 159 -8.12 11.40 9.85
C LEU A 159 -8.46 11.02 11.29
N GLN A 160 -9.32 11.79 11.96
CA GLN A 160 -9.74 11.48 13.33
C GLN A 160 -10.84 10.42 13.36
N SER A 161 -11.73 10.39 12.37
CA SER A 161 -12.71 9.31 12.24
C SER A 161 -13.25 9.18 10.81
N ILE A 162 -13.71 7.98 10.50
CA ILE A 162 -14.52 7.66 9.32
C ILE A 162 -15.76 6.89 9.76
N SER A 163 -16.93 7.28 9.26
CA SER A 163 -18.21 6.64 9.58
C SER A 163 -19.05 6.46 8.33
N SER A 164 -19.41 5.22 8.01
CA SER A 164 -20.29 4.86 6.90
C SER A 164 -21.66 4.46 7.44
N VAL A 165 -22.68 5.28 7.18
CA VAL A 165 -24.04 5.15 7.72
C VAL A 165 -24.99 4.71 6.60
N PRO A 166 -25.54 3.48 6.65
CA PRO A 166 -26.53 3.02 5.68
C PRO A 166 -27.89 3.73 5.84
N SER A 167 -28.65 3.89 4.74
CA SER A 167 -29.91 4.66 4.72
C SER A 167 -30.88 4.12 3.65
N PRO A 168 -32.22 4.20 3.80
CA PRO A 168 -32.96 4.33 5.05
C PRO A 168 -33.01 2.95 5.72
N SER A 169 -31.93 2.56 6.38
CA SER A 169 -31.84 1.27 7.07
C SER A 169 -31.61 1.50 8.56
N ALA A 170 -32.11 0.60 9.40
CA ALA A 170 -31.77 0.54 10.82
C ALA A 170 -30.40 -0.12 11.09
N SER A 171 -29.67 -0.51 10.03
CA SER A 171 -28.31 -1.07 10.15
C SER A 171 -27.40 -0.10 10.90
N LEU A 172 -26.64 -0.64 11.85
CA LEU A 172 -25.65 0.14 12.59
C LEU A 172 -24.58 0.70 11.63
N PRO A 173 -24.05 1.90 11.91
CA PRO A 173 -22.98 2.46 11.10
C PRO A 173 -21.71 1.63 11.22
N LEU A 174 -20.82 1.73 10.23
CA LEU A 174 -19.46 1.23 10.28
C LEU A 174 -18.53 2.41 10.59
N THR A 175 -18.14 2.55 11.85
CA THR A 175 -17.39 3.70 12.36
C THR A 175 -16.05 3.27 12.91
N TYR A 176 -15.01 4.05 12.58
CA TYR A 176 -13.65 3.87 13.07
C TYR A 176 -13.11 5.23 13.51
N ALA A 177 -12.78 5.37 14.80
CA ALA A 177 -12.21 6.58 15.37
C ALA A 177 -10.76 6.34 15.84
N TYR A 178 -9.88 7.27 15.51
CA TYR A 178 -8.44 7.13 15.64
C TYR A 178 -7.87 8.04 16.72
N GLN A 179 -6.91 7.52 17.47
CA GLN A 179 -6.02 8.30 18.31
C GLN A 179 -4.59 8.14 17.80
N TYR A 180 -3.80 9.19 17.93
CA TYR A 180 -2.45 9.26 17.42
C TYR A 180 -1.47 9.55 18.56
N ASN A 181 -0.25 9.01 18.47
CA ASN A 181 0.87 9.50 19.27
C ASN A 181 1.51 10.74 18.62
N ASP A 182 2.53 11.29 19.27
CA ASP A 182 3.30 12.43 18.76
C ASP A 182 4.08 12.08 17.48
N ALA A 183 4.25 10.78 17.20
CA ALA A 183 4.84 10.27 15.98
C ALA A 183 3.86 10.13 14.80
N ASN A 184 2.65 10.67 14.90
CA ASN A 184 1.60 10.54 13.88
C ASN A 184 1.18 9.09 13.59
N GLN A 185 1.50 8.15 14.49
CA GLN A 185 1.10 6.76 14.39
C GLN A 185 -0.22 6.54 15.14
N ARG A 186 -1.12 5.74 14.57
CA ARG A 186 -2.41 5.41 15.17
C ARG A 186 -2.20 4.45 16.34
N THR A 187 -2.36 4.95 17.56
CA THR A 187 -2.25 4.13 18.78
C THR A 187 -3.55 3.44 19.16
N ARG A 188 -4.69 3.93 18.67
CA ARG A 188 -6.00 3.34 18.95
C ARG A 188 -6.95 3.44 17.75
N MET A 189 -7.74 2.40 17.55
CA MET A 189 -8.88 2.39 16.63
C MET A 189 -10.14 1.89 17.35
N THR A 190 -11.10 2.79 17.60
CA THR A 190 -12.39 2.49 18.26
C THR A 190 -13.47 2.25 17.22
N LEU A 191 -14.26 1.17 17.38
CA LEU A 191 -15.30 0.74 16.44
C LEU A 191 -16.70 1.19 16.91
N THR A 192 -17.70 1.00 16.06
CA THR A 192 -19.11 1.33 16.32
C THR A 192 -19.64 0.77 17.64
N ASP A 193 -19.27 -0.45 18.00
CA ASP A 193 -19.72 -1.12 19.24
C ASP A 193 -18.98 -0.63 20.50
N GLY A 194 -18.07 0.34 20.35
CA GLY A 194 -17.22 0.87 21.40
C GLY A 194 -16.02 -0.01 21.75
N SER A 195 -15.90 -1.22 21.19
CA SER A 195 -14.68 -2.01 21.33
C SER A 195 -13.56 -1.39 20.50
N PHE A 196 -12.30 -1.60 20.89
CA PHE A 196 -11.17 -0.87 20.32
C PHE A 196 -9.91 -1.72 20.20
N TRP A 197 -9.09 -1.40 19.20
CA TRP A 197 -7.72 -1.90 19.06
C TRP A 197 -6.76 -0.92 19.71
N ILE A 198 -5.75 -1.42 20.40
CA ILE A 198 -4.55 -0.68 20.80
C ILE A 198 -3.37 -1.21 19.97
N TYR A 199 -2.60 -0.28 19.40
CA TYR A 199 -1.38 -0.57 18.64
C TYR A 199 -0.15 -0.03 19.35
N VAL A 200 0.92 -0.80 19.34
CA VAL A 200 2.23 -0.43 19.90
C VAL A 200 3.29 -0.62 18.83
N TYR A 201 4.26 0.30 18.82
CA TYR A 201 5.32 0.37 17.85
C TYR A 201 6.69 0.27 18.52
N ASP A 202 7.69 -0.26 17.82
CA ASP A 202 9.08 -0.12 18.23
C ASP A 202 9.68 1.22 17.77
N ALA A 203 10.97 1.42 18.03
CA ALA A 203 11.69 2.65 17.66
C ALA A 203 11.85 2.84 16.14
N LEU A 204 11.69 1.79 15.34
CA LEU A 204 11.70 1.85 13.87
C LEU A 204 10.30 2.09 13.30
N GLY A 205 9.29 2.20 14.17
CA GLY A 205 7.90 2.39 13.77
C GLY A 205 7.18 1.11 13.34
N GLN A 206 7.77 -0.06 13.57
CA GLN A 206 7.17 -1.35 13.22
C GLN A 206 6.09 -1.73 14.24
N VAL A 207 4.99 -2.32 13.80
CA VAL A 207 3.88 -2.74 14.67
C VAL A 207 4.31 -3.97 15.48
N VAL A 208 4.60 -3.78 16.77
CA VAL A 208 4.98 -4.86 17.70
C VAL A 208 3.80 -5.42 18.50
N SER A 209 2.66 -4.72 18.52
CA SER A 209 1.44 -5.25 19.13
C SER A 209 0.18 -4.68 18.51
N GLY A 210 -0.84 -5.52 18.40
CA GLY A 210 -2.22 -5.13 18.12
C GLY A 210 -3.17 -5.95 18.98
N LYS A 211 -3.82 -5.30 19.95
CA LYS A 211 -4.66 -5.95 20.97
C LYS A 211 -6.07 -5.37 20.98
N ARG A 212 -7.08 -6.24 20.91
CA ARG A 212 -8.49 -5.85 20.94
C ARG A 212 -9.05 -5.87 22.36
N TYR A 213 -9.83 -4.85 22.71
CA TYR A 213 -10.52 -4.73 23.99
C TYR A 213 -11.98 -4.35 23.79
N TRP A 214 -12.85 -4.85 24.67
CA TRP A 214 -14.21 -4.38 24.82
C TRP A 214 -14.24 -2.94 25.35
N SER A 215 -15.40 -2.28 25.26
CA SER A 215 -15.59 -0.90 25.73
C SER A 215 -15.33 -0.72 27.24
N ASP A 216 -15.38 -1.79 28.03
CA ASP A 216 -15.05 -1.81 29.46
C ASP A 216 -13.56 -2.08 29.74
N ASN A 217 -12.71 -2.08 28.72
CA ASN A 217 -11.26 -2.35 28.76
C ASN A 217 -10.89 -3.81 29.08
N THR A 218 -11.83 -4.76 29.04
CA THR A 218 -11.47 -6.19 29.12
C THR A 218 -11.01 -6.71 27.75
N PRO A 219 -10.02 -7.62 27.67
CA PRO A 219 -9.55 -8.18 26.40
C PRO A 219 -10.65 -8.92 25.63
N VAL A 220 -10.58 -8.86 24.30
CA VAL A 220 -11.38 -9.73 23.42
C VAL A 220 -10.61 -11.03 23.18
N PRO A 221 -11.13 -12.20 23.61
CA PRO A 221 -10.49 -13.48 23.36
C PRO A 221 -10.25 -13.74 21.88
N GLY A 222 -9.13 -14.35 21.54
CA GLY A 222 -8.73 -14.67 20.16
C GLY A 222 -8.21 -13.49 19.34
N GLN A 223 -8.14 -12.27 19.91
CA GLN A 223 -7.78 -11.05 19.17
C GLN A 223 -6.63 -10.26 19.83
N GLN A 224 -5.70 -10.96 20.48
CA GLN A 224 -4.46 -10.40 21.01
C GLN A 224 -3.30 -10.80 20.11
N ASN A 225 -2.51 -9.84 19.62
CA ASN A 225 -1.36 -10.11 18.76
C ASN A 225 -0.10 -9.36 19.23
N GLU A 226 1.03 -10.05 19.18
CA GLU A 226 2.37 -9.54 19.49
C GLU A 226 3.35 -10.00 18.40
N TYR A 227 4.29 -9.13 18.06
CA TYR A 227 5.29 -9.34 17.02
C TYR A 227 6.66 -8.90 17.53
N THR A 228 7.70 -9.62 17.14
CA THR A 228 9.09 -9.17 17.29
C THR A 228 9.78 -9.26 15.95
N PHE A 229 10.74 -8.37 15.73
CA PHE A 229 11.51 -8.28 14.50
C PHE A 229 13.01 -8.36 14.81
N ASP A 230 13.82 -8.71 13.82
CA ASP A 230 15.27 -8.50 13.85
C ASP A 230 15.63 -7.07 13.38
N ASP A 231 16.92 -6.73 13.38
CA ASP A 231 17.42 -5.38 13.11
C ASP A 231 17.04 -4.83 11.72
N ILE A 232 16.66 -5.71 10.78
CA ILE A 232 16.25 -5.36 9.42
C ILE A 232 14.78 -5.69 9.16
N GLY A 233 13.98 -5.88 10.21
CA GLY A 233 12.53 -6.00 10.11
C GLY A 233 12.03 -7.38 9.67
N ASN A 234 12.85 -8.43 9.65
CA ASN A 234 12.29 -9.77 9.52
C ASN A 234 11.60 -10.11 10.84
N ARG A 235 10.30 -10.42 10.78
CA ARG A 235 9.58 -10.95 11.94
C ARG A 235 10.30 -12.20 12.44
N SER A 236 10.68 -12.20 13.72
CA SER A 236 11.43 -13.25 14.41
C SER A 236 10.52 -14.10 15.30
N SER A 237 9.44 -13.52 15.82
CA SER A 237 8.39 -14.25 16.53
C SER A 237 7.03 -13.57 16.42
N THR A 238 5.97 -14.35 16.65
CA THR A 238 4.61 -13.87 16.88
C THR A 238 4.01 -14.54 18.10
N LYS A 239 3.12 -13.84 18.80
CA LYS A 239 2.12 -14.46 19.66
C LYS A 239 0.72 -14.03 19.24
N SER A 240 -0.23 -14.95 19.22
CA SER A 240 -1.62 -14.64 18.83
C SER A 240 -2.67 -15.41 19.63
N GLY A 241 -3.90 -14.91 19.58
CA GLY A 241 -5.09 -15.51 20.19
C GLY A 241 -5.47 -14.84 21.51
N GLY A 242 -5.45 -15.63 22.58
CA GLY A 242 -5.65 -15.16 23.95
C GLY A 242 -7.01 -15.50 24.54
N ASP A 243 -7.06 -15.73 25.84
CA ASP A 243 -8.29 -15.99 26.59
C ASP A 243 -8.97 -14.68 27.06
N GLN A 244 -10.00 -14.79 27.90
CA GLN A 244 -10.76 -13.66 28.47
C GLN A 244 -9.93 -12.68 29.31
N ASN A 245 -8.73 -13.08 29.73
CA ASN A 245 -7.79 -12.21 30.43
C ASN A 245 -6.67 -11.69 29.50
N GLY A 246 -6.73 -12.02 28.21
CA GLY A 246 -5.72 -11.66 27.22
C GLY A 246 -4.39 -12.42 27.40
N VAL A 247 -4.39 -13.52 28.14
CA VAL A 247 -3.22 -14.41 28.34
C VAL A 247 -3.39 -15.69 27.52
N SER A 248 -2.52 -16.70 27.69
CA SER A 248 -2.61 -17.97 26.95
C SER A 248 -2.38 -17.83 25.44
N LEU A 249 -1.48 -16.92 25.05
CA LEU A 249 -1.13 -16.69 23.64
C LEU A 249 -0.35 -17.85 23.04
N ARG A 250 -0.67 -18.20 21.80
CA ARG A 250 0.04 -19.21 21.02
C ARG A 250 1.22 -18.56 20.31
N SER A 251 2.41 -19.14 20.47
CA SER A 251 3.66 -18.55 19.98
C SER A 251 4.18 -19.26 18.74
N ALA A 252 4.74 -18.49 17.80
CA ALA A 252 5.49 -18.98 16.65
C ALA A 252 6.81 -18.22 16.54
N SER A 253 7.82 -18.89 15.98
CA SER A 253 9.17 -18.40 15.75
C SER A 253 9.51 -18.53 14.28
N TYR A 254 10.30 -17.60 13.75
CA TYR A 254 10.66 -17.52 12.34
C TYR A 254 12.17 -17.58 12.19
N THR A 255 12.65 -18.34 11.20
CA THR A 255 14.08 -18.43 10.88
C THR A 255 14.32 -17.78 9.53
N ALA A 256 14.93 -16.59 9.51
CA ALA A 256 15.38 -15.94 8.29
C ALA A 256 16.82 -16.38 7.93
N ASN A 257 17.12 -16.52 6.64
CA ASN A 257 18.48 -16.69 6.16
C ASN A 257 19.18 -15.33 5.96
N ARG A 258 20.43 -15.34 5.51
CA ARG A 258 21.26 -14.12 5.32
C ARG A 258 20.77 -13.18 4.21
N ILE A 259 19.77 -13.58 3.42
CA ILE A 259 19.18 -12.79 2.34
C ILE A 259 17.68 -12.55 2.58
N ASN A 260 17.26 -12.53 3.85
CA ASN A 260 15.91 -12.16 4.30
C ASN A 260 14.78 -13.10 3.88
N GLN A 261 15.09 -14.33 3.50
CA GLN A 261 14.08 -15.35 3.20
C GLN A 261 13.82 -16.22 4.43
N TYR A 262 12.57 -16.54 4.72
CA TYR A 262 12.26 -17.48 5.79
C TYR A 262 12.57 -18.90 5.35
N SER A 263 13.51 -19.58 5.98
CA SER A 263 13.75 -21.01 5.73
C SER A 263 12.68 -21.88 6.40
N SER A 264 12.20 -21.47 7.57
CA SER A 264 11.11 -22.13 8.28
C SER A 264 10.44 -21.23 9.32
N ARG A 265 9.25 -21.63 9.76
CA ARG A 265 8.61 -21.11 10.97
C ARG A 265 7.99 -22.24 11.81
N THR A 266 7.89 -22.04 13.12
CA THR A 266 7.03 -22.90 13.94
C THR A 266 5.57 -22.47 13.79
N VAL A 267 4.65 -23.43 13.80
CA VAL A 267 3.20 -23.20 13.67
C VAL A 267 2.50 -23.79 14.88
N PRO A 268 1.74 -23.02 15.67
CA PRO A 268 1.04 -23.56 16.83
C PRO A 268 0.02 -24.61 16.42
N GLY A 269 -0.10 -25.67 17.23
CA GLY A 269 -1.11 -26.71 17.09
C GLY A 269 -2.50 -26.26 17.53
N GLY A 270 -2.95 -25.09 17.10
CA GLY A 270 -4.29 -24.59 17.44
C GLY A 270 -4.62 -23.22 16.86
N PHE A 271 -5.91 -22.93 16.78
CA PHE A 271 -6.47 -21.70 16.21
C PHE A 271 -7.79 -21.35 16.90
N ASP A 272 -8.21 -20.09 16.80
CA ASP A 272 -9.50 -19.66 17.34
C ASP A 272 -10.60 -19.72 16.28
N VAL A 273 -11.76 -20.26 16.65
CA VAL A 273 -13.02 -20.07 15.93
C VAL A 273 -13.74 -18.92 16.60
N VAL A 274 -13.80 -17.78 15.92
CA VAL A 274 -14.48 -16.57 16.40
C VAL A 274 -15.68 -16.25 15.52
N GLY A 275 -16.72 -15.70 16.13
CA GLY A 275 -17.91 -15.31 15.37
C GLY A 275 -18.91 -14.51 16.20
N ILE A 276 -20.02 -14.18 15.54
CA ILE A 276 -21.18 -13.55 16.16
C ILE A 276 -22.42 -14.40 15.93
N ALA A 277 -23.29 -14.45 16.92
CA ALA A 277 -24.61 -15.06 16.84
C ALA A 277 -25.56 -14.30 17.77
N PRO A 278 -26.87 -14.19 17.48
CA PRO A 278 -27.79 -13.35 18.26
C PRO A 278 -27.66 -13.58 19.77
N ALA A 279 -27.65 -12.49 20.53
CA ALA A 279 -27.45 -12.55 21.99
C ALA A 279 -28.46 -13.50 22.66
N GLY A 280 -27.99 -14.32 23.60
CA GLY A 280 -28.83 -15.28 24.32
C GLY A 280 -29.15 -16.58 23.57
N THR A 281 -28.78 -16.72 22.30
CA THR A 281 -28.87 -18.01 21.60
C THR A 281 -27.76 -18.95 22.05
N ASN A 282 -28.07 -20.25 22.19
CA ASN A 282 -27.06 -21.28 22.36
C ASN A 282 -26.23 -21.40 21.08
N VAL A 283 -24.91 -21.43 21.22
CA VAL A 283 -23.97 -21.69 20.12
C VAL A 283 -23.18 -22.94 20.47
N THR A 284 -22.93 -23.79 19.48
CA THR A 284 -21.92 -24.84 19.62
C THR A 284 -20.91 -24.76 18.49
N VAL A 285 -19.66 -25.07 18.79
CA VAL A 285 -18.57 -25.27 17.85
C VAL A 285 -18.16 -26.74 17.97
N ASN A 286 -18.26 -27.50 16.87
CA ASN A 286 -18.05 -28.95 16.85
C ASN A 286 -18.82 -29.69 17.95
N SER A 287 -20.10 -29.32 18.13
CA SER A 287 -21.02 -29.88 19.14
C SER A 287 -20.68 -29.55 20.60
N SER A 288 -19.66 -28.73 20.86
CA SER A 288 -19.30 -28.25 22.21
C SER A 288 -19.69 -26.79 22.39
N SER A 289 -20.03 -26.38 23.61
CA SER A 289 -20.26 -24.95 23.88
C SER A 289 -18.93 -24.20 23.74
N PRO A 290 -18.92 -22.98 23.18
CA PRO A 290 -17.70 -22.19 23.08
C PRO A 290 -17.17 -21.83 24.46
N ASP A 291 -15.85 -21.83 24.62
CA ASP A 291 -15.13 -21.42 25.84
C ASP A 291 -15.49 -20.01 26.29
N TYR A 292 -15.81 -19.12 25.35
CA TYR A 292 -16.22 -17.75 25.66
C TYR A 292 -17.43 -17.28 24.87
N ARG A 293 -18.34 -16.57 25.55
CA ARG A 293 -19.49 -15.90 24.95
C ARG A 293 -19.76 -14.57 25.65
N ARG A 294 -19.93 -13.48 24.88
CA ARG A 294 -20.30 -12.16 25.38
C ARG A 294 -21.18 -11.43 24.38
N SER A 295 -22.42 -11.12 24.79
CA SER A 295 -23.44 -10.57 23.89
C SER A 295 -23.56 -11.47 22.64
N GLU A 296 -23.31 -10.94 21.44
CA GLU A 296 -23.34 -11.72 20.22
C GLU A 296 -22.04 -12.50 19.96
N TYR A 297 -20.92 -12.04 20.52
CA TYR A 297 -19.60 -12.62 20.28
C TYR A 297 -19.44 -14.00 20.93
N PHE A 298 -18.78 -14.92 20.23
CA PHE A 298 -18.26 -16.15 20.80
C PHE A 298 -16.85 -16.43 20.30
N GLN A 299 -16.09 -17.18 21.09
CA GLN A 299 -14.78 -17.70 20.73
C GLN A 299 -14.63 -19.12 21.28
N GLU A 300 -14.05 -20.00 20.46
CA GLU A 300 -13.65 -21.36 20.82
C GLU A 300 -12.23 -21.63 20.31
N PRO A 301 -11.25 -21.93 21.18
CA PRO A 301 -9.92 -22.33 20.76
C PRO A 301 -9.90 -23.82 20.41
N ILE A 302 -9.60 -24.15 19.15
CA ILE A 302 -9.45 -25.53 18.69
C ILE A 302 -7.98 -25.92 18.73
N THR A 303 -7.68 -27.05 19.38
CA THR A 303 -6.34 -27.68 19.38
C THR A 303 -6.24 -28.76 18.31
N VAL A 304 -5.13 -28.79 17.58
CA VAL A 304 -4.80 -29.79 16.56
C VAL A 304 -3.36 -30.27 16.71
N VAL A 305 -3.08 -31.51 16.31
CA VAL A 305 -1.72 -32.06 16.32
C VAL A 305 -1.12 -31.96 14.93
N ASN A 306 -0.28 -30.94 14.70
CA ASN A 306 0.35 -30.63 13.40
C ASN A 306 1.86 -30.95 13.35
N THR A 307 2.37 -31.81 14.23
CA THR A 307 3.82 -32.07 14.33
C THR A 307 4.36 -33.02 13.25
N SER A 308 3.55 -33.99 12.79
CA SER A 308 3.99 -34.97 11.77
C SER A 308 3.60 -34.55 10.35
N VAL A 309 2.37 -34.08 10.19
CA VAL A 309 1.72 -33.68 8.93
C VAL A 309 0.87 -32.43 9.17
N PRO A 310 0.55 -31.64 8.14
CA PRO A 310 -0.44 -30.58 8.28
C PRO A 310 -1.83 -31.16 8.56
N VAL A 311 -2.72 -30.32 9.09
CA VAL A 311 -4.09 -30.69 9.48
C VAL A 311 -5.12 -29.88 8.68
N TRP A 312 -6.16 -30.56 8.20
CA TRP A 312 -7.34 -29.94 7.60
C TRP A 312 -8.53 -30.17 8.51
N GLN A 313 -8.71 -29.25 9.47
CA GLN A 313 -9.67 -29.40 10.55
C GLN A 313 -11.05 -28.91 10.11
N SER A 314 -12.04 -29.80 10.10
CA SER A 314 -13.45 -29.40 9.92
C SER A 314 -13.95 -28.63 11.13
N VAL A 315 -14.70 -27.56 10.86
CA VAL A 315 -15.35 -26.71 11.86
C VAL A 315 -16.82 -26.61 11.50
N SER A 316 -17.69 -26.90 12.47
CA SER A 316 -19.13 -26.69 12.36
C SER A 316 -19.61 -25.84 13.51
N VAL A 317 -20.24 -24.71 13.20
CA VAL A 317 -20.88 -23.83 14.17
C VAL A 317 -22.39 -23.96 14.00
N THR A 318 -23.10 -24.25 15.08
CA THR A 318 -24.57 -24.30 15.08
C THR A 318 -25.16 -23.42 16.16
N THR A 319 -26.38 -22.96 15.94
CA THR A 319 -27.14 -22.13 16.88
C THR A 319 -28.45 -22.82 17.26
N GLY A 320 -28.94 -22.61 18.48
CA GLY A 320 -30.19 -23.19 18.97
C GLY A 320 -31.44 -22.80 18.17
N GLY A 321 -31.36 -21.75 17.34
CA GLY A 321 -32.42 -21.31 16.41
C GLY A 321 -32.36 -21.97 15.03
N GLY A 322 -31.48 -22.95 14.81
CA GLY A 322 -31.35 -23.70 13.55
C GLY A 322 -30.37 -23.10 12.53
N GLY A 323 -29.71 -21.98 12.83
CA GLY A 323 -28.63 -21.45 12.00
C GLY A 323 -27.37 -22.31 12.11
N SER A 324 -26.71 -22.58 10.98
CA SER A 324 -25.46 -23.34 10.93
C SER A 324 -24.48 -22.77 9.90
N ALA A 325 -23.19 -22.79 10.22
CA ALA A 325 -22.11 -22.50 9.30
C ALA A 325 -21.03 -23.57 9.44
N SER A 326 -20.45 -24.03 8.33
CA SER A 326 -19.38 -25.01 8.35
C SER A 326 -18.27 -24.63 7.37
N GLY A 327 -17.07 -25.11 7.68
CA GLY A 327 -15.88 -24.87 6.88
C GLY A 327 -14.72 -25.70 7.40
N ASN A 328 -13.52 -25.35 6.95
CA ASN A 328 -12.31 -26.04 7.33
C ASN A 328 -11.18 -25.04 7.55
N VAL A 329 -10.27 -25.36 8.47
CA VAL A 329 -9.05 -24.60 8.72
C VAL A 329 -7.85 -25.47 8.37
N TRP A 330 -6.94 -24.92 7.56
CA TRP A 330 -5.64 -25.50 7.31
C TRP A 330 -4.67 -25.08 8.40
N THR A 331 -4.07 -26.06 9.08
CA THR A 331 -2.96 -25.82 10.01
C THR A 331 -1.71 -26.48 9.43
N PRO A 332 -0.72 -25.69 8.98
CA PRO A 332 0.53 -26.23 8.45
C PRO A 332 1.24 -27.15 9.43
N LYS A 333 2.07 -28.06 8.92
CA LYS A 333 2.99 -28.84 9.76
C LYS A 333 3.92 -27.89 10.50
N THR A 334 4.27 -28.21 11.75
CA THR A 334 5.31 -27.49 12.49
C THR A 334 6.62 -28.31 12.55
N PRO A 335 7.79 -27.77 12.16
CA PRO A 335 7.94 -26.48 11.47
C PRO A 335 7.41 -26.53 10.03
N GLU A 336 6.88 -25.40 9.59
CA GLU A 336 6.55 -25.13 8.18
C GLU A 336 7.83 -24.67 7.50
N ASN A 337 8.18 -25.28 6.36
CA ASN A 337 9.43 -25.02 5.65
C ASN A 337 9.14 -24.36 4.31
N TYR A 338 10.00 -23.43 3.91
CA TYR A 338 9.86 -22.72 2.66
C TYR A 338 11.02 -23.00 1.71
N GLY A 339 10.72 -23.01 0.42
CA GLY A 339 11.70 -23.05 -0.66
C GLY A 339 11.69 -21.75 -1.45
N TYR A 340 12.81 -21.40 -2.08
CA TYR A 340 12.93 -20.23 -2.95
C TYR A 340 13.72 -20.58 -4.22
N ASP A 341 13.47 -19.85 -5.30
CA ASP A 341 14.38 -19.82 -6.45
C ASP A 341 15.54 -18.83 -6.21
N LEU A 342 16.41 -18.69 -7.21
CA LEU A 342 17.58 -17.80 -7.12
C LEU A 342 17.20 -16.31 -7.12
N ASP A 343 16.04 -15.97 -7.68
CA ASP A 343 15.49 -14.61 -7.71
C ASP A 343 14.71 -14.28 -6.44
N GLY A 344 14.66 -15.23 -5.49
CA GLY A 344 14.05 -15.07 -4.19
C GLY A 344 12.53 -15.14 -4.17
N ASN A 345 11.92 -15.72 -5.20
CA ASN A 345 10.51 -16.04 -5.18
C ASN A 345 10.27 -17.33 -4.40
N THR A 346 9.22 -17.36 -3.57
CA THR A 346 8.81 -18.56 -2.84
C THR A 346 8.45 -19.66 -3.83
N THR A 347 9.10 -20.83 -3.77
CA THR A 347 8.79 -22.01 -4.60
C THR A 347 8.01 -23.08 -3.85
N SER A 348 8.00 -23.05 -2.52
CA SER A 348 7.19 -23.94 -1.67
C SER A 348 6.95 -23.29 -0.30
N ASP A 349 5.79 -23.52 0.29
CA ASP A 349 5.44 -23.08 1.66
C ASP A 349 4.90 -24.22 2.54
N GLY A 350 4.99 -25.48 2.10
CA GLY A 350 4.42 -26.63 2.79
C GLY A 350 2.93 -26.92 2.49
N ARG A 351 2.23 -26.05 1.75
CA ARG A 351 0.92 -26.33 1.16
C ARG A 351 0.92 -26.28 -0.36
N TRP A 352 1.62 -25.31 -0.93
CA TRP A 352 1.67 -25.03 -2.35
C TRP A 352 3.09 -25.16 -2.87
N THR A 353 3.22 -25.73 -4.06
CA THR A 353 4.38 -25.50 -4.94
C THR A 353 4.03 -24.34 -5.86
N TYR A 354 4.93 -23.36 -5.92
CA TYR A 354 4.77 -22.13 -6.68
C TYR A 354 5.66 -22.17 -7.92
N ALA A 355 5.16 -21.65 -9.05
CA ALA A 355 5.96 -21.44 -10.25
C ALA A 355 5.88 -19.99 -10.69
N TRP A 356 7.02 -19.45 -11.11
CA TRP A 356 7.21 -18.05 -11.49
C TRP A 356 7.70 -17.99 -12.94
N ASP A 357 7.41 -16.89 -13.62
CA ASP A 357 8.03 -16.59 -14.91
C ASP A 357 9.31 -15.75 -14.74
N ALA A 358 10.00 -15.48 -15.85
CA ALA A 358 11.25 -14.73 -15.87
C ALA A 358 11.13 -13.27 -15.39
N GLU A 359 9.90 -12.76 -15.27
CA GLU A 359 9.58 -11.43 -14.76
C GLU A 359 9.16 -11.47 -13.28
N ASN A 360 9.45 -12.58 -12.59
CA ASN A 360 9.09 -12.80 -11.19
C ASN A 360 7.57 -12.67 -10.93
N ARG A 361 6.73 -13.07 -11.89
CA ARG A 361 5.27 -13.11 -11.73
C ARG A 361 4.81 -14.54 -11.44
N LEU A 362 3.95 -14.70 -10.42
CA LEU A 362 3.44 -16.00 -10.02
C LEU A 362 2.54 -16.56 -11.11
N THR A 363 2.94 -17.62 -11.81
CA THR A 363 2.14 -18.20 -12.90
C THR A 363 1.33 -19.41 -12.46
N ARG A 364 1.71 -20.09 -11.37
CA ARG A 364 1.02 -21.29 -10.92
C ARG A 364 1.19 -21.58 -9.42
N LEU A 365 0.14 -22.12 -8.81
CA LEU A 365 0.21 -22.86 -7.55
C LEU A 365 -0.33 -24.28 -7.74
N VAL A 366 0.32 -25.28 -7.14
CA VAL A 366 -0.17 -26.67 -7.10
C VAL A 366 -0.11 -27.18 -5.67
N ALA A 367 -1.20 -27.76 -5.17
CA ALA A 367 -1.19 -28.37 -3.84
C ALA A 367 -0.10 -29.44 -3.75
N ASN A 368 0.79 -29.34 -2.76
CA ASN A 368 1.98 -30.19 -2.60
C ASN A 368 1.84 -31.23 -1.47
N THR A 369 0.62 -31.39 -0.96
CA THR A 369 0.28 -32.22 0.19
C THR A 369 -1.04 -32.91 -0.07
N ALA A 370 -1.19 -34.15 0.42
CA ALA A 370 -2.41 -34.94 0.27
C ALA A 370 -3.52 -34.52 1.26
N VAL A 371 -3.22 -33.64 2.22
CA VAL A 371 -4.20 -33.14 3.20
C VAL A 371 -4.87 -31.89 2.65
N GLY A 372 -6.19 -31.79 2.79
CA GLY A 372 -6.97 -30.64 2.28
C GLY A 372 -7.24 -30.67 0.78
N PRO A 373 -7.79 -29.59 0.21
CA PRO A 373 -8.20 -29.52 -1.20
C PRO A 373 -7.01 -29.74 -2.15
N GLN A 374 -7.15 -30.71 -3.04
CA GLN A 374 -6.17 -30.99 -4.09
C GLN A 374 -6.44 -30.08 -5.28
N GLN A 375 -5.75 -28.94 -5.34
CA GLN A 375 -6.05 -27.90 -6.32
C GLN A 375 -4.81 -27.48 -7.12
N ARG A 376 -5.08 -26.90 -8.29
CA ARG A 376 -4.11 -26.17 -9.10
C ARG A 376 -4.69 -24.85 -9.55
N LEU A 377 -3.91 -23.78 -9.43
CA LEU A 377 -4.23 -22.44 -9.88
C LEU A 377 -3.22 -22.04 -10.96
N ASP A 378 -3.70 -21.54 -12.10
CA ASP A 378 -2.84 -20.95 -13.15
C ASP A 378 -3.25 -19.50 -13.41
N PHE A 379 -2.26 -18.63 -13.61
CA PHE A 379 -2.44 -17.21 -13.86
C PHE A 379 -1.80 -16.78 -15.20
N GLU A 380 -2.39 -15.77 -15.83
CA GLU A 380 -1.85 -15.14 -17.04
C GLU A 380 -1.76 -13.62 -16.82
N TYR A 381 -0.73 -12.99 -17.40
CA TYR A 381 -0.45 -11.56 -17.25
C TYR A 381 -0.40 -10.86 -18.61
N ASP A 382 -0.74 -9.57 -18.64
CA ASP A 382 -0.48 -8.72 -19.80
C ASP A 382 0.94 -8.14 -19.80
N SER A 383 1.25 -7.32 -20.80
CA SER A 383 2.55 -6.65 -20.92
C SER A 383 2.85 -5.61 -19.84
N GLN A 384 1.85 -5.19 -19.05
CA GLN A 384 2.05 -4.29 -17.90
C GLN A 384 2.26 -5.08 -16.59
N GLY A 385 2.15 -6.41 -16.63
CA GLY A 385 2.23 -7.26 -15.44
C GLY A 385 0.92 -7.38 -14.67
N ARG A 386 -0.21 -6.92 -15.22
CA ARG A 386 -1.53 -7.08 -14.60
C ARG A 386 -2.04 -8.50 -14.83
N ARG A 387 -2.61 -9.13 -13.80
CA ARG A 387 -3.19 -10.47 -13.91
C ARG A 387 -4.48 -10.41 -14.71
N ILE A 388 -4.47 -10.97 -15.92
CA ILE A 388 -5.58 -10.95 -16.87
C ILE A 388 -6.39 -12.25 -16.91
N ARG A 389 -5.88 -13.33 -16.30
CA ARG A 389 -6.63 -14.59 -16.15
C ARG A 389 -6.30 -15.34 -14.87
N LYS A 390 -7.29 -16.05 -14.34
CA LYS A 390 -7.16 -17.03 -13.25
C LYS A 390 -7.94 -18.28 -13.61
N LYS A 391 -7.28 -19.43 -13.58
CA LYS A 391 -7.90 -20.75 -13.72
C LYS A 391 -7.69 -21.56 -12.45
N VAL A 392 -8.71 -22.27 -11.99
CA VAL A 392 -8.65 -23.12 -10.79
C VAL A 392 -9.22 -24.50 -11.11
N TRP A 393 -8.46 -25.56 -10.84
CA TRP A 393 -8.91 -26.95 -10.92
C TRP A 393 -9.00 -27.57 -9.54
N ASN A 394 -9.99 -28.44 -9.34
CA ASN A 394 -10.11 -29.31 -8.16
C ASN A 394 -9.32 -30.62 -8.34
N ASN A 395 -8.16 -30.52 -8.99
CA ASN A 395 -7.14 -31.55 -9.08
C ASN A 395 -5.78 -30.87 -9.28
N THR A 396 -4.70 -31.54 -8.89
CA THR A 396 -3.32 -31.02 -9.03
C THR A 396 -2.80 -31.10 -10.47
N GLY A 397 -3.39 -31.95 -11.32
CA GLY A 397 -2.99 -32.12 -12.71
C GLY A 397 -3.34 -30.96 -13.63
N GLY A 398 -4.32 -30.13 -13.26
CA GLY A 398 -4.88 -29.10 -14.14
C GLY A 398 -5.62 -29.71 -15.34
N THR A 399 -6.21 -30.90 -15.16
CA THR A 399 -6.88 -31.65 -16.22
C THR A 399 -8.39 -31.40 -16.21
N GLY A 400 -9.00 -31.47 -17.41
CA GLY A 400 -10.41 -31.19 -17.61
C GLY A 400 -10.75 -29.69 -17.59
N THR A 401 -12.05 -29.38 -17.55
CA THR A 401 -12.53 -27.99 -17.44
C THR A 401 -12.20 -27.44 -16.05
N PRO A 402 -11.57 -26.26 -15.94
CA PRO A 402 -11.35 -25.62 -14.64
C PRO A 402 -12.68 -25.32 -13.94
N ALA A 403 -12.72 -25.47 -12.61
CA ALA A 403 -13.87 -25.10 -11.79
C ALA A 403 -14.11 -23.58 -11.80
N ILE A 404 -13.06 -22.79 -11.96
CA ILE A 404 -13.11 -21.33 -12.10
C ILE A 404 -12.21 -20.95 -13.28
N ASP A 405 -12.72 -20.16 -14.23
CA ASP A 405 -11.93 -19.55 -15.29
C ASP A 405 -12.38 -18.10 -15.45
N LEU A 406 -11.61 -17.17 -14.87
CA LEU A 406 -11.92 -15.76 -14.84
C LEU A 406 -10.94 -14.98 -15.71
N LYS A 407 -11.46 -14.04 -16.49
CA LYS A 407 -10.69 -13.01 -17.18
C LYS A 407 -10.88 -11.67 -16.48
N PHE A 408 -9.84 -10.84 -16.47
CA PHE A 408 -9.83 -9.56 -15.78
C PHE A 408 -9.58 -8.42 -16.76
N LEU A 409 -10.38 -7.36 -16.67
CA LEU A 409 -10.23 -6.13 -17.44
C LEU A 409 -9.95 -4.95 -16.52
N TYR A 410 -8.99 -4.10 -16.86
CA TYR A 410 -8.50 -3.02 -16.02
C TYR A 410 -8.65 -1.64 -16.68
N ASP A 411 -8.83 -0.62 -15.85
CA ASP A 411 -8.55 0.78 -16.19
C ASP A 411 -7.34 1.21 -15.36
N GLY A 412 -6.20 1.45 -16.01
CA GLY A 412 -4.92 1.57 -15.30
C GLY A 412 -4.65 0.32 -14.47
N TRP A 413 -4.56 0.47 -13.14
CA TRP A 413 -4.37 -0.62 -12.18
C TRP A 413 -5.66 -1.03 -11.45
N ASN A 414 -6.77 -0.32 -11.69
CA ASN A 414 -8.05 -0.64 -11.10
C ASN A 414 -8.75 -1.76 -11.87
N LEU A 415 -9.08 -2.86 -11.20
CA LEU A 415 -9.86 -3.96 -11.78
C LEU A 415 -11.29 -3.48 -12.03
N THR A 416 -11.72 -3.44 -13.29
CA THR A 416 -13.05 -2.91 -13.67
C THR A 416 -14.09 -3.98 -13.95
N ALA A 417 -13.69 -5.16 -14.42
CA ALA A 417 -14.59 -6.26 -14.68
C ALA A 417 -13.92 -7.63 -14.54
N GLU A 418 -14.70 -8.59 -14.05
CA GLU A 418 -14.43 -10.03 -14.10
C GLU A 418 -15.38 -10.68 -15.10
N LEU A 419 -14.85 -11.48 -16.02
CA LEU A 419 -15.62 -12.24 -17.00
C LEU A 419 -15.43 -13.74 -16.75
N ASP A 420 -16.51 -14.51 -16.79
CA ASP A 420 -16.49 -15.95 -16.59
C ASP A 420 -16.30 -16.67 -17.94
N ALA A 421 -15.08 -17.14 -18.19
CA ALA A 421 -14.73 -17.83 -19.41
C ALA A 421 -15.38 -19.22 -19.54
N ASN A 422 -15.75 -19.87 -18.42
CA ASN A 422 -16.56 -21.10 -18.45
C ASN A 422 -18.00 -20.80 -18.92
N ALA A 423 -18.48 -19.58 -18.70
CA ALA A 423 -19.77 -19.08 -19.16
C ALA A 423 -19.65 -18.20 -20.42
N GLY A 424 -18.76 -18.52 -21.35
CA GLY A 424 -18.65 -17.81 -22.63
C GLY A 424 -18.07 -16.39 -22.52
N SER A 425 -17.29 -16.09 -21.48
CA SER A 425 -16.79 -14.76 -21.14
C SER A 425 -17.89 -13.74 -20.79
N ASN A 426 -19.04 -14.22 -20.29
CA ASN A 426 -20.09 -13.35 -19.77
C ASN A 426 -19.59 -12.57 -18.55
N LEU A 427 -20.11 -11.35 -18.36
CA LEU A 427 -19.82 -10.53 -17.18
C LEU A 427 -20.18 -11.32 -15.91
N LYS A 428 -19.22 -11.50 -15.01
CA LYS A 428 -19.43 -12.06 -13.67
C LYS A 428 -19.69 -10.95 -12.67
N ARG A 429 -18.91 -9.88 -12.76
CA ARG A 429 -18.97 -8.71 -11.87
C ARG A 429 -18.28 -7.51 -12.51
N SER A 430 -18.79 -6.31 -12.23
CA SER A 430 -18.12 -5.04 -12.52
C SER A 430 -17.84 -4.24 -11.24
N TYR A 431 -16.90 -3.31 -11.37
CA TYR A 431 -16.40 -2.46 -10.31
C TYR A 431 -16.35 -1.00 -10.78
N VAL A 432 -16.87 -0.09 -9.95
CA VAL A 432 -16.83 1.36 -10.20
C VAL A 432 -15.86 1.99 -9.21
N TRP A 433 -14.89 2.73 -9.71
CA TRP A 433 -13.84 3.38 -8.91
C TRP A 433 -13.98 4.90 -8.96
N GLY A 434 -13.60 5.56 -7.87
CA GLY A 434 -13.47 7.01 -7.77
C GLY A 434 -12.16 7.38 -7.06
N LEU A 435 -12.19 8.41 -6.22
CA LEU A 435 -10.99 8.86 -5.50
C LEU A 435 -10.55 7.84 -4.44
N ASP A 436 -9.31 7.37 -4.57
CA ASP A 436 -8.62 6.52 -3.60
C ASP A 436 -8.00 7.36 -2.46
N LEU A 437 -7.26 6.71 -1.56
CA LEU A 437 -6.65 7.39 -0.40
C LEU A 437 -5.70 8.54 -0.77
N SER A 438 -5.16 8.58 -2.01
CA SER A 438 -4.33 9.70 -2.48
C SER A 438 -5.14 10.94 -2.85
N GLY A 439 -6.47 10.82 -2.95
CA GLY A 439 -7.35 11.87 -3.47
C GLY A 439 -7.38 11.92 -5.01
N SER A 440 -6.89 10.88 -5.70
CA SER A 440 -6.95 10.70 -7.15
C SER A 440 -7.53 9.32 -7.50
N GLU A 441 -7.78 9.02 -8.78
CA GLU A 441 -8.38 7.72 -9.17
C GLU A 441 -7.40 6.52 -9.10
N GLN A 442 -6.08 6.78 -9.12
CA GLN A 442 -5.06 5.73 -9.28
C GLN A 442 -3.84 5.92 -8.36
N GLY A 443 -3.70 7.08 -7.71
CA GLY A 443 -2.47 7.46 -7.01
C GLY A 443 -2.15 6.58 -5.80
N ALA A 444 -3.13 5.90 -5.22
CA ALA A 444 -2.98 4.86 -4.20
C ALA A 444 -3.35 3.47 -4.75
N GLY A 445 -3.21 3.24 -6.06
CA GLY A 445 -3.55 1.97 -6.70
C GLY A 445 -4.99 1.52 -6.43
N GLY A 446 -5.92 2.47 -6.27
CA GLY A 446 -7.33 2.20 -5.96
C GLY A 446 -7.64 1.96 -4.49
N VAL A 447 -6.67 1.88 -3.58
CA VAL A 447 -6.93 1.58 -2.16
C VAL A 447 -7.89 2.61 -1.55
N GLY A 448 -9.03 2.16 -1.05
CA GLY A 448 -10.09 3.02 -0.51
C GLY A 448 -10.91 3.79 -1.55
N GLY A 449 -10.74 3.51 -2.84
CA GLY A 449 -11.39 4.22 -3.96
C GLY A 449 -12.50 3.45 -4.67
N LEU A 450 -12.78 2.20 -4.31
CA LEU A 450 -13.88 1.43 -4.89
C LEU A 450 -15.23 1.95 -4.36
N LEU A 451 -16.19 2.15 -5.25
CA LEU A 451 -17.48 2.77 -4.92
C LEU A 451 -18.62 1.76 -4.99
N LEU A 452 -18.58 0.89 -5.99
CA LEU A 452 -19.65 -0.07 -6.28
C LEU A 452 -19.05 -1.40 -6.72
N VAL A 453 -19.52 -2.48 -6.10
CA VAL A 453 -19.37 -3.84 -6.59
C VAL A 453 -20.70 -4.29 -7.16
N LYS A 454 -20.74 -4.64 -8.45
CA LYS A 454 -21.97 -5.04 -9.12
C LYS A 454 -21.84 -6.44 -9.70
N PRO A 455 -22.34 -7.47 -8.99
CA PRO A 455 -22.37 -8.81 -9.54
C PRO A 455 -23.39 -8.88 -10.69
N ALA A 456 -23.17 -9.78 -11.65
CA ALA A 456 -24.11 -10.00 -12.75
C ALA A 456 -25.43 -10.64 -12.29
N SER A 457 -25.42 -11.30 -11.12
CA SER A 457 -26.60 -11.82 -10.43
C SER A 457 -26.57 -11.36 -8.98
N GLY A 458 -27.69 -10.84 -8.48
CA GLY A 458 -27.81 -10.21 -7.17
C GLY A 458 -27.83 -8.67 -7.24
N ASN A 459 -27.92 -8.04 -6.08
CA ASN A 459 -28.01 -6.58 -5.98
C ASN A 459 -26.63 -5.93 -6.09
N PRO A 460 -26.51 -4.73 -6.69
CA PRO A 460 -25.30 -3.92 -6.60
C PRO A 460 -25.02 -3.51 -5.16
N LEU A 461 -23.76 -3.36 -4.79
CA LEU A 461 -23.31 -3.16 -3.42
C LEU A 461 -22.40 -1.93 -3.35
N PHE A 462 -22.79 -0.92 -2.56
CA PHE A 462 -21.89 0.17 -2.17
C PHE A 462 -20.89 -0.30 -1.13
N VAL A 463 -19.71 0.31 -1.11
CA VAL A 463 -18.58 -0.17 -0.31
C VAL A 463 -18.27 0.80 0.83
N ALA A 464 -18.04 0.24 2.02
CA ALA A 464 -17.64 0.96 3.22
C ALA A 464 -16.21 0.58 3.62
N TYR A 465 -15.48 1.54 4.21
CA TYR A 465 -14.06 1.42 4.52
C TYR A 465 -13.72 1.78 5.96
N ASP A 466 -12.59 1.26 6.45
CA ASP A 466 -11.82 1.93 7.50
C ASP A 466 -10.89 3.02 6.92
N GLY A 467 -10.14 3.69 7.78
CA GLY A 467 -9.19 4.73 7.45
C GLY A 467 -7.90 4.25 6.77
N ASN A 468 -7.68 2.94 6.61
CA ASN A 468 -6.59 2.36 5.80
C ASN A 468 -7.09 1.94 4.41
N GLY A 469 -8.37 2.14 4.10
CA GLY A 469 -8.95 1.68 2.84
C GLY A 469 -9.16 0.17 2.81
N ASN A 470 -9.27 -0.49 3.96
CA ASN A 470 -9.75 -1.87 4.02
C ASN A 470 -11.26 -1.87 3.82
N VAL A 471 -11.78 -2.76 2.98
CA VAL A 471 -13.23 -2.94 2.83
C VAL A 471 -13.78 -3.53 4.11
N THR A 472 -14.64 -2.81 4.82
CA THR A 472 -15.21 -3.27 6.11
C THR A 472 -16.69 -3.61 6.01
N GLY A 473 -17.36 -3.19 4.94
CA GLY A 473 -18.71 -3.64 4.66
C GLY A 473 -19.20 -3.39 3.24
N LEU A 474 -20.24 -4.15 2.88
CA LEU A 474 -20.97 -4.01 1.63
C LEU A 474 -22.42 -3.69 1.96
N ILE A 475 -22.94 -2.61 1.38
CA ILE A 475 -24.29 -2.10 1.60
C ILE A 475 -25.08 -2.29 0.32
N ASP A 476 -26.23 -2.95 0.42
CA ASP A 476 -27.13 -3.13 -0.71
C ASP A 476 -27.54 -1.78 -1.31
N ALA A 477 -27.17 -1.53 -2.56
CA ALA A 477 -27.42 -0.28 -3.24
C ALA A 477 -28.90 -0.04 -3.57
N THR A 478 -29.76 -1.06 -3.41
CA THR A 478 -31.20 -0.99 -3.68
C THR A 478 -32.04 -0.82 -2.41
N THR A 479 -31.53 -1.24 -1.25
CA THR A 479 -32.27 -1.14 0.03
C THR A 479 -31.56 -0.26 1.05
N GLY A 480 -30.23 -0.15 0.99
CA GLY A 480 -29.40 0.50 2.00
C GLY A 480 -29.11 -0.39 3.21
N THR A 481 -29.35 -1.70 3.13
CA THR A 481 -29.07 -2.64 4.24
C THR A 481 -27.67 -3.23 4.13
N THR A 482 -27.00 -3.49 5.25
CA THR A 482 -25.69 -4.17 5.25
C THR A 482 -25.81 -5.61 4.79
N SER A 483 -25.13 -5.97 3.69
CA SER A 483 -25.09 -7.33 3.12
C SER A 483 -23.86 -8.13 3.55
N ALA A 484 -22.74 -7.47 3.83
CA ALA A 484 -21.52 -8.10 4.34
C ALA A 484 -20.71 -7.16 5.23
N GLN A 485 -19.91 -7.75 6.13
CA GLN A 485 -18.93 -7.09 6.99
C GLN A 485 -17.65 -7.92 7.09
N TYR A 486 -16.53 -7.22 7.24
CA TYR A 486 -15.19 -7.80 7.27
C TYR A 486 -14.41 -7.25 8.48
N GLU A 487 -13.69 -8.13 9.17
CA GLU A 487 -12.75 -7.76 10.24
C GLU A 487 -11.37 -8.35 9.97
N TYR A 488 -10.34 -7.55 10.23
CA TYR A 488 -8.95 -7.90 9.95
C TYR A 488 -8.07 -7.77 11.19
N GLY A 489 -7.05 -8.62 11.27
CA GLY A 489 -5.94 -8.50 12.20
C GLY A 489 -4.96 -7.41 11.77
N PRO A 490 -3.94 -7.10 12.61
CA PRO A 490 -3.03 -5.99 12.36
C PRO A 490 -2.25 -6.08 11.03
N PHE A 491 -1.98 -7.29 10.54
CA PHE A 491 -1.29 -7.51 9.26
C PHE A 491 -2.25 -7.95 8.15
N GLY A 492 -3.56 -7.77 8.33
CA GLY A 492 -4.57 -8.07 7.32
C GLY A 492 -5.09 -9.50 7.34
N GLU A 493 -4.76 -10.30 8.37
CA GLU A 493 -5.36 -11.62 8.55
C GLU A 493 -6.87 -11.48 8.69
N THR A 494 -7.65 -12.25 7.93
CA THR A 494 -9.12 -12.17 8.03
C THR A 494 -9.58 -12.82 9.34
N ILE A 495 -10.11 -12.02 10.26
CA ILE A 495 -10.66 -12.47 11.54
C ILE A 495 -12.09 -12.96 11.36
N ARG A 496 -12.91 -12.18 10.65
CA ARG A 496 -14.33 -12.49 10.44
C ARG A 496 -14.82 -12.04 9.08
N LEU A 497 -15.62 -12.91 8.46
CA LEU A 497 -16.44 -12.63 7.28
C LEU A 497 -17.90 -12.93 7.67
N SER A 498 -18.75 -11.91 7.73
CA SER A 498 -20.17 -12.08 8.06
C SER A 498 -21.05 -11.42 7.01
N GLY A 499 -22.18 -12.02 6.68
CA GLY A 499 -23.09 -11.45 5.67
C GLY A 499 -24.25 -12.36 5.31
N THR A 500 -25.17 -11.83 4.51
CA THR A 500 -26.32 -12.56 3.98
C THR A 500 -25.87 -13.52 2.88
N GLY A 501 -26.15 -14.82 3.03
CA GLY A 501 -25.78 -15.82 2.04
C GLY A 501 -24.26 -15.87 1.79
N THR A 502 -23.86 -15.92 0.52
CA THR A 502 -22.45 -16.00 0.11
C THR A 502 -21.79 -14.64 -0.15
N VAL A 503 -22.52 -13.53 -0.01
CA VAL A 503 -22.07 -12.18 -0.43
C VAL A 503 -20.69 -11.81 0.13
N ALA A 504 -20.46 -12.08 1.43
CA ALA A 504 -19.19 -11.78 2.07
C ALA A 504 -18.02 -12.56 1.44
N LYS A 505 -18.23 -13.85 1.16
CA LYS A 505 -17.24 -14.75 0.55
C LYS A 505 -17.03 -14.46 -0.93
N ASP A 506 -18.10 -14.12 -1.65
CA ASP A 506 -18.06 -13.92 -3.10
C ASP A 506 -17.32 -12.65 -3.49
N ASN A 507 -17.27 -11.62 -2.63
CA ASN A 507 -16.49 -10.41 -2.87
C ASN A 507 -14.98 -10.66 -2.63
N PRO A 508 -14.13 -10.48 -3.65
CA PRO A 508 -12.69 -10.70 -3.55
C PRO A 508 -11.93 -9.45 -3.11
N LEU A 509 -12.49 -8.24 -3.26
CA LEU A 509 -11.81 -6.99 -2.88
C LEU A 509 -12.02 -6.72 -1.39
N ARG A 510 -10.95 -6.88 -0.59
CA ARG A 510 -11.02 -6.96 0.88
C ARG A 510 -9.99 -6.04 1.57
N PHE A 511 -8.99 -6.62 2.23
CA PHE A 511 -7.91 -5.87 2.88
C PHE A 511 -7.15 -5.04 1.85
N SER A 512 -6.86 -3.78 2.18
CA SER A 512 -6.34 -2.74 1.28
C SER A 512 -7.12 -2.60 -0.03
N THR A 513 -8.42 -2.94 -0.08
CA THR A 513 -9.21 -3.02 -1.32
C THR A 513 -8.57 -3.91 -2.40
N LYS A 514 -7.72 -4.88 -2.02
CA LYS A 514 -7.03 -5.77 -2.95
C LYS A 514 -7.73 -7.11 -3.13
N TYR A 515 -7.46 -7.73 -4.26
CA TYR A 515 -8.08 -8.99 -4.64
C TYR A 515 -7.47 -10.13 -3.83
N GLN A 516 -8.27 -10.76 -2.97
CA GLN A 516 -7.89 -11.94 -2.20
C GLN A 516 -8.32 -13.22 -2.93
N ASP A 517 -7.36 -14.11 -3.18
CA ASP A 517 -7.65 -15.44 -3.72
C ASP A 517 -8.14 -16.37 -2.60
N GLY A 518 -9.39 -16.84 -2.71
CA GLY A 518 -10.01 -17.67 -1.65
C GLY A 518 -9.44 -19.08 -1.52
N GLU A 519 -8.60 -19.53 -2.45
CA GLU A 519 -7.95 -20.84 -2.41
C GLU A 519 -6.64 -20.81 -1.63
N SER A 520 -5.85 -19.75 -1.81
CA SER A 520 -4.49 -19.59 -1.24
C SER A 520 -4.42 -18.59 -0.08
N ASP A 521 -5.47 -17.78 0.11
CA ASP A 521 -5.53 -16.64 1.03
C ASP A 521 -4.53 -15.50 0.72
N LEU A 522 -3.86 -15.55 -0.43
CA LEU A 522 -2.96 -14.48 -0.89
C LEU A 522 -3.74 -13.28 -1.41
N LEU A 523 -3.22 -12.08 -1.17
CA LEU A 523 -3.72 -10.84 -1.76
C LEU A 523 -2.86 -10.42 -2.95
N TYR A 524 -3.50 -10.25 -4.10
CA TYR A 524 -2.87 -9.75 -5.32
C TYR A 524 -2.89 -8.21 -5.34
N TYR A 525 -1.71 -7.59 -5.33
CA TYR A 525 -1.56 -6.12 -5.33
C TYR A 525 -1.26 -5.53 -6.71
N GLY A 526 -0.93 -6.36 -7.70
CA GLY A 526 -0.44 -5.91 -9.00
C GLY A 526 0.88 -6.60 -9.33
N TYR A 527 1.98 -6.08 -8.80
CA TYR A 527 3.31 -6.65 -9.02
C TYR A 527 3.63 -7.84 -8.10
N ARG A 528 3.04 -7.87 -6.90
CA ARG A 528 3.33 -8.90 -5.89
C ARG A 528 2.09 -9.50 -5.25
N TYR A 529 2.30 -10.64 -4.60
CA TYR A 529 1.32 -11.32 -3.76
C TYR A 529 1.73 -11.22 -2.30
N TYR A 530 0.80 -10.74 -1.47
CA TYR A 530 0.98 -10.57 -0.04
C TYR A 530 0.38 -11.75 0.72
N ALA A 531 1.11 -12.28 1.70
CA ALA A 531 0.66 -13.32 2.62
C ALA A 531 0.46 -12.73 4.02
N PRO A 532 -0.79 -12.44 4.44
CA PRO A 532 -1.07 -11.90 5.78
C PRO A 532 -0.56 -12.80 6.90
N THR A 533 -0.61 -14.12 6.72
CA THR A 533 -0.22 -15.10 7.75
C THR A 533 1.27 -15.02 8.14
N THR A 534 2.14 -14.55 7.25
CA THR A 534 3.56 -14.29 7.52
C THR A 534 3.88 -12.80 7.60
N GLY A 535 2.94 -11.94 7.19
CA GLY A 535 3.10 -10.48 7.18
C GLY A 535 4.05 -9.97 6.10
N ARG A 536 4.24 -10.71 5.00
CA ARG A 536 5.28 -10.43 3.99
C ARG A 536 4.84 -10.72 2.57
N TRP A 537 5.58 -10.17 1.62
CA TRP A 537 5.52 -10.54 0.21
C TRP A 537 6.14 -11.91 -0.02
N ILE A 538 5.55 -12.70 -0.92
CA ILE A 538 6.08 -14.04 -1.27
C ILE A 538 7.11 -14.00 -2.42
N SER A 539 7.35 -12.83 -2.99
CA SER A 539 8.47 -12.53 -3.90
C SER A 539 9.25 -11.33 -3.38
N ARG A 540 10.46 -11.13 -3.90
CA ARG A 540 11.22 -9.88 -3.69
C ARG A 540 10.51 -8.70 -4.37
N ASP A 541 10.74 -7.51 -3.86
CA ASP A 541 10.31 -6.28 -4.54
C ASP A 541 10.96 -6.19 -5.93
N PRO A 542 10.18 -5.92 -7.00
CA PRO A 542 10.73 -5.66 -8.33
C PRO A 542 11.75 -4.51 -8.37
N LEU A 543 11.68 -3.57 -7.43
CA LEU A 543 12.67 -2.50 -7.29
C LEU A 543 13.93 -2.96 -6.53
N GLY A 544 14.01 -4.23 -6.12
CA GLY A 544 15.17 -4.80 -5.42
C GLY A 544 15.48 -4.05 -4.13
N GLU A 545 16.77 -3.88 -3.81
CA GLU A 545 17.24 -3.18 -2.61
C GLU A 545 16.90 -1.67 -2.57
N GLN A 546 16.30 -1.09 -3.62
CA GLN A 546 15.83 0.29 -3.62
C GLN A 546 14.73 0.55 -2.59
N VAL A 547 13.99 -0.50 -2.22
CA VAL A 547 12.88 -0.43 -1.26
C VAL A 547 13.33 -0.46 0.19
N GLY A 548 14.63 -0.55 0.44
CA GLY A 548 15.20 -0.73 1.76
C GLY A 548 15.77 -2.12 2.00
N PHE A 549 16.22 -2.34 3.24
CA PHE A 549 16.94 -3.57 3.61
C PHE A 549 16.07 -4.82 3.59
N ASN A 550 14.75 -4.68 3.75
CA ASN A 550 13.81 -5.79 3.73
C ASN A 550 12.93 -5.78 2.47
N VAL A 551 13.48 -6.34 1.40
CA VAL A 551 12.83 -6.46 0.08
C VAL A 551 11.53 -7.29 0.06
N SER A 552 11.14 -7.90 1.17
CA SER A 552 9.88 -8.66 1.29
C SER A 552 8.99 -8.17 2.44
N ALA A 553 9.34 -7.07 3.11
CA ALA A 553 8.48 -6.46 4.13
C ALA A 553 7.26 -5.82 3.48
N PHE A 554 6.10 -5.98 4.12
CA PHE A 554 4.90 -5.28 3.73
C PHE A 554 4.83 -3.94 4.47
N ALA A 555 4.88 -2.84 3.72
CA ALA A 555 4.77 -1.47 4.24
C ALA A 555 5.72 -1.21 5.44
N GLY A 556 6.96 -1.70 5.39
CA GLY A 556 7.94 -1.54 6.47
C GLY A 556 7.54 -2.13 7.82
N ASN A 557 6.60 -3.09 7.86
CA ASN A 557 5.92 -3.57 9.07
C ASN A 557 5.09 -2.51 9.82
N ASP A 558 4.86 -1.35 9.22
CA ASP A 558 4.02 -0.26 9.73
C ASP A 558 2.61 -0.32 9.09
N VAL A 559 1.98 -1.50 9.16
CA VAL A 559 0.74 -1.82 8.42
C VAL A 559 -0.44 -0.93 8.82
N ILE A 560 -0.41 -0.37 10.03
CA ILE A 560 -1.49 0.44 10.57
C ILE A 560 -1.45 1.88 10.05
N ASN A 561 -0.28 2.40 9.69
CA ASN A 561 -0.15 3.78 9.22
C ASN A 561 0.21 3.85 7.73
N SER A 562 0.94 2.87 7.23
CA SER A 562 1.45 2.80 5.86
C SER A 562 0.62 1.83 5.00
N GLN A 563 0.73 2.01 3.68
CA GLN A 563 0.09 1.14 2.69
C GLN A 563 1.09 0.86 1.58
N ASP A 564 1.07 -0.35 1.03
CA ASP A 564 1.69 -0.65 -0.25
C ASP A 564 0.58 -0.74 -1.30
N PHE A 565 0.65 0.07 -2.36
CA PHE A 565 -0.47 0.21 -3.28
C PHE A 565 -0.41 -0.77 -4.45
N LEU A 566 0.76 -1.09 -4.98
CA LEU A 566 0.91 -1.97 -6.15
C LEU A 566 1.85 -3.16 -5.89
N GLY A 567 2.30 -3.33 -4.64
CA GLY A 567 3.38 -4.23 -4.31
C GLY A 567 4.74 -3.62 -4.67
N LEU A 568 4.89 -2.31 -4.51
CA LEU A 568 6.12 -1.55 -4.70
C LEU A 568 6.21 -0.58 -3.52
N TYR A 569 7.32 -0.50 -2.80
CA TYR A 569 7.44 0.42 -1.67
C TYR A 569 8.85 1.02 -1.57
N ILE A 570 9.05 2.24 -2.05
CA ILE A 570 10.33 2.95 -1.98
C ILE A 570 10.46 3.60 -0.61
N GLU A 571 11.63 3.51 0.03
CA GLU A 571 11.87 4.09 1.35
C GLU A 571 12.66 5.42 1.28
N LEU A 572 12.30 6.37 2.13
CA LEU A 572 12.95 7.67 2.31
C LEU A 572 13.66 7.71 3.66
N TRP A 573 14.97 7.88 3.63
CA TRP A 573 15.82 7.75 4.82
C TRP A 573 16.40 9.09 5.25
N TYR A 574 16.42 9.35 6.55
CA TYR A 574 17.09 10.49 7.19
C TYR A 574 18.38 10.02 7.85
N GLY A 575 19.46 10.80 7.72
CA GLY A 575 20.73 10.50 8.40
C GLY A 575 21.54 11.75 8.69
N ASN A 576 22.50 11.63 9.60
CA ASN A 576 23.43 12.71 9.94
C ASN A 576 24.85 12.41 9.44
N HIS A 577 25.62 13.47 9.18
CA HIS A 577 27.05 13.38 8.87
C HIS A 577 27.83 14.49 9.58
N PRO A 578 29.10 14.24 9.95
CA PRO A 578 29.93 15.19 10.67
C PRO A 578 30.57 16.23 9.73
N VAL A 579 30.25 17.51 9.89
CA VAL A 579 30.82 18.59 9.06
C VAL A 579 32.10 19.19 9.69
N ALA A 580 32.38 18.83 10.95
CA ALA A 580 33.61 19.13 11.72
C ALA A 580 33.63 18.28 13.02
N SER A 581 34.73 18.32 13.79
CA SER A 581 34.94 17.52 15.02
C SER A 581 33.92 17.72 16.16
N ILE A 582 32.97 18.65 16.02
CA ILE A 582 31.96 19.00 17.05
C ILE A 582 30.54 19.23 16.51
N ALA A 583 30.25 19.03 15.21
CA ALA A 583 28.93 19.35 14.63
C ALA A 583 28.47 18.35 13.56
N ASN A 584 27.19 17.95 13.66
CA ASN A 584 26.49 17.09 12.71
C ASN A 584 25.45 17.88 11.91
N HIS A 585 25.35 17.61 10.61
CA HIS A 585 24.28 18.12 9.75
C HIS A 585 23.36 17.00 9.23
N SER A 586 22.07 17.34 9.16
CA SER A 586 20.94 16.53 8.72
C SER A 586 20.86 16.43 7.21
N LYS A 587 20.56 15.23 6.69
CA LYS A 587 20.30 14.96 5.28
C LYS A 587 19.10 14.03 5.11
N LEU A 588 18.37 14.23 4.03
CA LEU A 588 17.36 13.30 3.54
C LEU A 588 17.90 12.60 2.28
N TRP A 589 17.71 11.30 2.20
CA TRP A 589 18.18 10.43 1.14
C TRP A 589 17.01 9.69 0.53
N LEU A 590 16.82 9.87 -0.77
CA LEU A 590 16.06 8.92 -1.58
C LEU A 590 17.06 7.94 -2.20
N ILE A 591 16.84 6.65 -1.97
CA ILE A 591 17.65 5.54 -2.49
C ILE A 591 16.90 5.00 -3.72
N THR A 592 17.52 5.04 -4.89
CA THR A 592 16.92 4.53 -6.14
C THR A 592 17.99 4.05 -7.11
N ASP A 593 17.71 3.15 -8.05
CA ASP A 593 18.64 2.76 -9.13
C ASP A 593 18.29 3.42 -10.48
N GLU A 594 17.21 4.21 -10.53
CA GLU A 594 16.68 4.84 -11.73
C GLU A 594 17.38 6.17 -12.06
N ALA A 595 18.20 6.15 -13.12
CA ALA A 595 18.85 7.36 -13.62
C ALA A 595 17.84 8.43 -14.08
N SER A 596 16.59 8.07 -14.39
CA SER A 596 15.56 9.03 -14.85
C SER A 596 14.97 9.91 -13.75
N PHE A 597 15.24 9.64 -12.46
CA PHE A 597 15.07 10.65 -11.41
C PHE A 597 15.93 11.89 -11.67
N ALA A 598 16.91 11.80 -12.58
CA ALA A 598 17.76 12.91 -12.95
C ALA A 598 17.05 14.08 -13.65
N ASN A 599 15.87 13.86 -14.26
CA ASN A 599 15.27 14.82 -15.18
C ASN A 599 13.91 15.39 -14.74
N ALA A 600 13.48 15.13 -13.51
CA ALA A 600 12.13 15.48 -13.04
C ALA A 600 11.95 16.97 -12.63
N GLY A 601 12.13 17.93 -13.54
CA GLY A 601 11.48 19.25 -13.40
C GLY A 601 12.25 20.35 -12.64
N GLY A 602 13.48 20.61 -13.07
CA GLY A 602 14.26 21.80 -12.65
C GLY A 602 15.41 21.51 -11.69
N PHE A 603 15.93 20.29 -11.71
CA PHE A 603 17.10 19.87 -10.95
C PHE A 603 18.35 20.02 -11.82
N GLU A 604 19.25 20.95 -11.49
CA GLU A 604 20.57 20.98 -12.14
C GLU A 604 21.46 19.91 -11.49
N PHE A 605 21.96 18.97 -12.29
CA PHE A 605 22.90 17.93 -11.86
C PHE A 605 24.30 18.49 -11.68
N HIS A 606 25.00 18.07 -10.62
CA HIS A 606 26.46 18.17 -10.56
C HIS A 606 27.08 16.97 -11.32
N PRO A 607 28.05 17.18 -12.22
CA PRO A 607 28.71 16.11 -12.98
C PRO A 607 29.40 15.02 -12.15
N ALA A 608 29.59 15.24 -10.84
CA ALA A 608 30.26 14.32 -9.92
C ALA A 608 29.34 13.27 -9.27
N LEU A 609 28.06 13.19 -9.64
CA LEU A 609 27.18 12.08 -9.27
C LEU A 609 27.52 10.77 -10.01
N SER A 610 28.80 10.50 -10.24
CA SER A 610 29.24 9.17 -10.63
C SER A 610 28.96 8.23 -9.45
N LYS A 611 28.14 7.20 -9.72
CA LYS A 611 28.20 5.85 -9.14
C LYS A 611 29.10 5.76 -7.91
N ILE A 612 28.53 5.59 -6.72
CA ILE A 612 29.35 5.23 -5.55
C ILE A 612 29.96 3.85 -5.82
N GLU A 613 31.22 3.82 -6.25
CA GLU A 613 31.92 2.58 -6.61
C GLU A 613 32.31 1.76 -5.38
N SER A 614 32.23 2.34 -4.18
CA SER A 614 32.50 1.69 -2.90
C SER A 614 31.55 2.17 -1.79
N ALA A 615 30.77 1.24 -1.24
CA ALA A 615 29.85 1.48 -0.12
C ALA A 615 30.56 2.14 1.10
N PRO A 616 29.94 3.14 1.76
CA PRO A 616 30.46 3.68 3.01
C PRO A 616 30.46 2.63 4.14
N ALA A 617 31.33 2.79 5.15
CA ALA A 617 31.40 1.88 6.29
C ALA A 617 30.06 1.81 7.04
N GLY A 618 29.49 0.60 7.16
CA GLY A 618 28.15 0.37 7.75
C GLY A 618 27.02 0.18 6.72
N PHE A 619 27.29 0.43 5.44
CA PHE A 619 26.37 0.16 4.33
C PHE A 619 26.59 -1.28 3.82
N ILE A 620 25.54 -2.11 3.83
CA ILE A 620 25.54 -3.44 3.21
C ILE A 620 24.45 -3.43 2.12
N GLY A 621 24.83 -3.09 0.88
CA GLY A 621 23.94 -3.00 -0.28
C GLY A 621 24.71 -2.89 -1.61
N PRO A 622 24.08 -3.14 -2.77
CA PRO A 622 24.75 -3.17 -4.07
C PRO A 622 25.25 -1.78 -4.52
N CYS A 623 26.36 -1.76 -5.27
CA CYS A 623 27.15 -0.57 -5.64
C CYS A 623 26.53 0.31 -6.78
N ASN A 624 25.22 0.21 -7.04
CA ASN A 624 24.56 0.84 -8.18
C ASN A 624 23.28 1.58 -7.75
N ILE A 625 23.41 2.55 -6.85
CA ILE A 625 22.30 3.32 -6.30
C ILE A 625 22.59 4.82 -6.51
N TRP A 626 21.59 5.54 -7.02
CA TRP A 626 21.53 7.00 -7.05
C TRP A 626 21.01 7.52 -5.71
N LEU A 627 21.68 8.53 -5.22
CA LEU A 627 21.38 9.17 -3.95
C LEU A 627 20.97 10.61 -4.25
N ILE A 628 19.74 10.96 -3.88
CA ILE A 628 19.31 12.36 -3.87
C ILE A 628 19.45 12.87 -2.46
N ALA A 629 20.47 13.67 -2.21
CA ALA A 629 20.68 14.31 -0.92
C ALA A 629 19.97 15.67 -0.89
N ILE A 630 19.05 15.84 0.06
CA ILE A 630 18.47 17.14 0.39
C ILE A 630 19.17 17.64 1.66
N GLY A 631 19.89 18.76 1.53
CA GLY A 631 20.61 19.41 2.62
C GLY A 631 20.56 20.93 2.50
N ALA A 632 20.96 21.61 3.57
CA ALA A 632 21.10 23.06 3.60
C ALA A 632 22.55 23.38 4.03
N GLY A 633 23.29 24.11 3.20
CA GLY A 633 24.72 24.42 3.43
C GLY A 633 25.13 25.77 2.81
N PRO A 634 26.34 26.27 3.11
CA PRO A 634 26.75 27.60 2.70
C PRO A 634 27.05 27.65 1.20
N GLY A 635 26.49 28.65 0.51
CA GLY A 635 26.82 28.99 -0.87
C GLY A 635 28.18 29.69 -0.96
N GLY A 636 29.09 29.15 -1.79
CA GLY A 636 30.37 29.79 -2.12
C GLY A 636 31.42 29.81 -1.00
N ARG A 637 32.62 30.30 -1.34
CA ARG A 637 33.79 30.34 -0.44
C ARG A 637 33.65 31.30 0.75
N THR A 638 32.57 32.09 0.83
CA THR A 638 32.39 33.17 1.81
C THR A 638 31.42 32.85 2.96
N GLY A 639 30.74 31.70 2.95
CA GLY A 639 30.18 31.11 4.18
C GLY A 639 28.93 31.78 4.79
N LEU A 640 28.17 32.62 4.06
CA LEU A 640 27.10 33.44 4.64
C LEU A 640 25.69 33.27 4.01
N GLU A 641 25.51 32.39 3.02
CA GLU A 641 24.21 32.15 2.39
C GLU A 641 23.79 30.69 2.54
N LEU A 642 22.61 30.40 3.09
CA LEU A 642 22.03 29.05 2.99
C LEU A 642 21.46 28.87 1.60
N VAL A 643 22.07 28.01 0.79
CA VAL A 643 21.44 27.54 -0.45
C VAL A 643 20.83 26.18 -0.17
N ALA A 644 19.51 26.08 -0.31
CA ALA A 644 18.82 24.79 -0.36
C ALA A 644 19.20 24.08 -1.66
N ASN A 645 20.36 23.45 -1.67
CA ASN A 645 20.88 22.75 -2.83
C ASN A 645 20.60 21.26 -2.73
N PHE A 646 20.12 20.70 -3.83
CA PHE A 646 20.27 19.28 -4.11
C PHE A 646 21.74 19.07 -4.53
N ASN A 647 22.45 18.16 -3.86
CA ASN A 647 23.76 17.63 -4.28
C ASN A 647 24.94 18.63 -4.29
N ARG A 648 25.57 18.87 -3.12
CA ARG A 648 26.92 19.46 -3.04
C ARG A 648 27.98 18.35 -3.14
N GLU A 649 29.04 18.53 -3.95
CA GLU A 649 30.10 17.51 -4.12
C GLU A 649 30.73 17.03 -2.81
N SER A 650 31.05 17.94 -1.88
CA SER A 650 31.65 17.60 -0.58
C SER A 650 30.72 16.76 0.31
N ASP A 651 29.42 16.77 0.02
CA ASP A 651 28.39 16.18 0.86
C ASP A 651 28.00 14.78 0.35
N ILE A 652 28.49 14.37 -0.82
CA ILE A 652 28.21 13.08 -1.47
C ILE A 652 29.19 11.99 -1.00
N GLU A 653 30.41 12.35 -0.64
CA GLU A 653 31.48 11.39 -0.27
C GLU A 653 31.43 10.90 1.19
N GLU A 654 30.58 11.48 2.05
CA GLU A 654 30.55 11.16 3.47
C GLU A 654 29.59 10.03 3.86
N SER A 655 30.03 9.14 4.75
CA SER A 655 29.31 7.95 5.18
C SER A 655 28.02 8.25 5.96
N LEU A 656 26.97 7.45 5.70
CA LEU A 656 25.74 7.44 6.49
C LEU A 656 26.04 7.04 7.94
N HIS A 657 25.73 7.90 8.90
CA HIS A 657 25.75 7.56 10.31
C HIS A 657 24.31 7.53 10.85
N ASN A 658 23.89 6.35 11.36
CA ASN A 658 22.57 6.11 11.98
C ASN A 658 21.35 6.51 11.12
N PRO A 659 21.17 5.93 9.92
CA PRO A 659 20.01 6.25 9.08
C PRO A 659 18.69 5.79 9.74
N THR A 660 17.66 6.63 9.68
CA THR A 660 16.30 6.35 10.17
C THR A 660 15.29 6.52 9.04
N LEU A 661 14.39 5.56 8.88
CA LEU A 661 13.30 5.62 7.88
C LEU A 661 12.29 6.71 8.26
N VAL A 662 11.96 7.61 7.33
CA VAL A 662 11.06 8.75 7.56
C VAL A 662 9.75 8.63 6.79
N ALA A 663 9.77 8.04 5.60
CA ALA A 663 8.59 7.83 4.78
C ALA A 663 8.81 6.66 3.83
N GLY A 664 7.72 6.07 3.31
CA GLY A 664 7.82 5.26 2.12
C GLY A 664 6.76 5.59 1.08
N PHE A 665 7.14 5.49 -0.18
CA PHE A 665 6.35 5.80 -1.36
C PHE A 665 6.01 4.51 -2.08
N SER A 666 4.74 4.21 -2.20
CA SER A 666 4.31 2.95 -2.82
C SER A 666 4.30 2.95 -4.35
N THR A 667 4.78 4.03 -4.97
CA THR A 667 5.06 4.13 -6.42
C THR A 667 6.16 5.15 -6.69
N GLU A 668 6.83 5.02 -7.83
CA GLU A 668 7.74 6.03 -8.37
C GLU A 668 7.06 7.40 -8.56
N SER A 669 5.81 7.42 -9.02
CA SER A 669 5.01 8.64 -9.19
C SER A 669 4.82 9.40 -7.88
N GLN A 670 4.59 8.67 -6.77
CA GLN A 670 4.51 9.26 -5.44
C GLN A 670 5.85 9.82 -4.97
N ALA A 671 6.95 9.08 -5.20
CA ALA A 671 8.29 9.58 -4.91
C ALA A 671 8.59 10.86 -5.73
N ARG A 672 8.24 10.90 -7.02
CA ARG A 672 8.38 12.10 -7.87
C ARG A 672 7.48 13.25 -7.42
N ALA A 673 6.26 12.99 -6.99
CA ALA A 673 5.36 14.00 -6.45
C ALA A 673 5.93 14.61 -5.16
N PHE A 674 6.49 13.78 -4.28
CA PHE A 674 7.20 14.23 -3.09
C PHE A 674 8.41 15.11 -3.45
N LEU A 675 9.29 14.63 -4.33
CA LEU A 675 10.46 15.41 -4.79
C LEU A 675 10.06 16.73 -5.46
N GLY A 676 9.01 16.73 -6.28
CA GLY A 676 8.46 17.94 -6.90
C GLY A 676 7.92 18.93 -5.86
N HIS A 677 7.25 18.43 -4.81
CA HIS A 677 6.82 19.26 -3.70
C HIS A 677 7.99 19.82 -2.89
N VAL A 678 9.02 19.01 -2.62
CA VAL A 678 10.24 19.47 -1.96
C VAL A 678 10.90 20.57 -2.80
N ALA A 679 11.07 20.37 -4.10
CA ALA A 679 11.63 21.37 -5.01
C ALA A 679 10.82 22.67 -5.04
N ALA A 680 9.49 22.58 -5.05
CA ALA A 680 8.61 23.74 -4.98
C ALA A 680 8.74 24.49 -3.64
N ARG A 681 8.86 23.77 -2.51
CA ARG A 681 9.05 24.36 -1.18
C ARG A 681 10.44 24.96 -1.01
N ASN A 682 11.48 24.31 -1.54
CA ASN A 682 12.85 24.83 -1.54
C ASN A 682 12.93 26.15 -2.32
N ARG A 683 12.35 26.21 -3.54
CA ARG A 683 12.26 27.45 -4.33
C ARG A 683 11.56 28.58 -3.57
N ARG A 684 10.50 28.28 -2.83
CA ARG A 684 9.78 29.28 -2.01
C ARG A 684 10.60 29.76 -0.83
N MET A 685 11.35 28.88 -0.18
CA MET A 685 12.24 29.28 0.91
C MET A 685 13.34 30.20 0.43
N ASN A 686 13.94 29.91 -0.74
CA ASN A 686 14.94 30.80 -1.34
C ASN A 686 14.38 32.23 -1.52
N LEU A 687 13.16 32.34 -2.06
CA LEU A 687 12.45 33.62 -2.21
C LEU A 687 12.12 34.31 -0.87
N ASN A 688 11.88 33.54 0.19
CA ASN A 688 11.59 34.08 1.52
C ASN A 688 12.86 34.58 2.21
N PHE A 689 13.97 33.83 2.17
CA PHE A 689 15.25 34.25 2.74
C PHE A 689 15.83 35.46 2.01
N GLU A 690 15.70 35.54 0.68
CA GLU A 690 16.07 36.75 -0.08
C GLU A 690 15.26 38.00 0.35
N ASN A 691 14.10 37.82 0.98
CA ASN A 691 13.17 38.89 1.36
C ASN A 691 12.95 39.03 2.88
N THR A 692 13.66 38.29 3.75
CA THR A 692 13.50 38.35 5.22
C THR A 692 14.84 38.48 5.94
N THR A 693 14.89 39.33 6.98
CA THR A 693 16.04 39.56 7.85
C THR A 693 16.12 38.50 8.96
N LEU A 694 16.19 37.21 8.60
CA LEU A 694 16.56 36.17 9.55
C LEU A 694 18.09 36.06 9.55
N GLU A 695 18.74 36.50 10.64
CA GLU A 695 20.19 36.32 10.83
C GLU A 695 20.52 34.86 11.14
N TYR A 696 21.65 34.36 10.61
CA TYR A 696 22.01 32.94 10.60
C TYR A 696 23.44 32.71 11.09
N TRP A 697 23.63 31.68 11.94
CA TRP A 697 24.95 31.21 12.36
C TRP A 697 25.15 29.74 11.97
N PHE A 698 26.23 29.48 11.23
CA PHE A 698 26.62 28.12 10.82
C PHE A 698 27.16 27.28 11.99
N ASN A 699 27.59 27.95 13.07
CA ASN A 699 28.19 27.32 14.23
C ASN A 699 27.95 28.20 15.47
N PRO A 700 26.77 28.16 16.10
CA PRO A 700 26.53 28.95 17.30
C PRO A 700 27.54 28.53 18.39
N PRO A 701 28.20 29.47 19.08
CA PRO A 701 29.02 29.15 20.24
C PRO A 701 28.18 28.38 21.25
N LEU A 702 28.78 27.41 21.94
CA LEU A 702 28.16 26.57 22.98
C LEU A 702 27.44 27.34 24.10
N SER A 703 27.55 28.67 24.13
CA SER A 703 27.05 29.56 25.18
C SER A 703 26.28 30.78 24.68
N TYR A 704 25.96 30.89 23.38
CA TYR A 704 25.16 32.03 22.90
C TYR A 704 23.68 31.79 23.17
N THR A 705 23.08 32.67 23.96
CA THR A 705 21.63 32.72 24.21
C THR A 705 21.17 34.10 23.78
N ASP A 706 20.36 34.18 22.73
CA ASP A 706 19.78 35.44 22.27
C ASP A 706 18.72 35.92 23.29
N PRO A 707 18.84 37.14 23.85
CA PRO A 707 17.85 37.70 24.78
C PRO A 707 16.44 37.86 24.20
N ASP A 708 16.29 37.92 22.86
CA ASP A 708 15.01 38.19 22.20
C ASP A 708 14.22 36.93 21.79
N GLY A 709 14.77 35.74 22.04
CA GLY A 709 14.09 34.45 21.84
C GLY A 709 13.95 34.01 20.37
N TRP A 710 14.72 34.61 19.46
CA TRP A 710 14.74 34.27 18.02
C TRP A 710 15.87 33.33 17.62
N ASP A 711 16.32 32.44 18.52
CA ASP A 711 17.42 31.50 18.31
C ASP A 711 17.42 30.83 16.91
N GLU A 712 18.21 31.44 16.02
CA GLU A 712 19.01 30.94 14.90
C GLU A 712 18.63 29.54 14.35
N PHE A 713 17.83 29.51 13.28
CA PHE A 713 17.60 28.29 12.48
C PHE A 713 18.89 27.84 11.81
N ASN A 714 19.17 26.53 11.78
CA ASN A 714 20.29 25.94 11.04
C ASN A 714 19.86 24.87 10.01
N SER A 715 20.82 24.20 9.35
CA SER A 715 20.54 23.11 8.40
C SER A 715 19.71 21.97 9.00
N ASN A 716 19.88 21.69 10.29
CA ASN A 716 19.11 20.70 11.02
C ASN A 716 17.68 21.21 11.29
N SER A 717 17.53 22.48 11.67
CA SER A 717 16.22 23.15 11.80
C SER A 717 15.45 23.15 10.49
N TYR A 718 16.15 23.30 9.36
CA TYR A 718 15.58 23.28 8.01
C TYR A 718 14.99 21.91 7.66
N ILE A 719 15.79 20.85 7.77
CA ILE A 719 15.33 19.48 7.44
C ILE A 719 14.22 19.07 8.39
N SER A 720 14.39 19.41 9.68
CA SER A 720 13.38 19.27 10.72
C SER A 720 12.05 19.94 10.31
N GLY A 721 12.07 21.25 10.04
CA GLY A 721 10.89 22.01 9.62
C GLY A 721 10.27 21.54 8.29
N LEU A 722 11.10 21.14 7.33
CA LEU A 722 10.67 20.63 6.02
C LEU A 722 9.87 19.35 6.19
N LEU A 723 10.41 18.34 6.87
CA LEU A 723 9.72 17.07 7.12
C LEU A 723 8.44 17.28 7.95
N ALA A 724 8.50 18.10 9.00
CA ALA A 724 7.33 18.47 9.80
C ALA A 724 6.24 19.15 8.94
N SER A 725 6.62 20.01 7.97
CA SER A 725 5.67 20.65 7.06
C SER A 725 5.01 19.68 6.07
N PHE A 726 5.53 18.46 5.91
CA PHE A 726 4.90 17.38 5.15
C PHE A 726 4.08 16.42 6.03
N GLY A 727 4.00 16.68 7.33
CA GLY A 727 3.32 15.80 8.29
C GLY A 727 4.15 14.58 8.70
N TYR A 728 5.44 14.54 8.36
CA TYR A 728 6.34 13.49 8.85
C TYR A 728 6.80 13.83 10.26
N THR A 729 6.86 12.79 11.09
CA THR A 729 7.47 12.89 12.41
C THR A 729 8.97 12.78 12.27
N LEU A 730 9.64 13.64 13.02
CA LEU A 730 11.06 13.78 13.09
C LEU A 730 11.64 12.80 14.12
N PRO A 731 12.35 11.73 13.70
CA PRO A 731 13.02 10.84 14.64
C PRO A 731 14.22 11.55 15.29
N GLN A 732 14.16 11.71 16.62
CA GLN A 732 15.26 12.32 17.40
C GLN A 732 16.59 11.64 17.05
N PRO A 733 17.59 12.39 16.56
CA PRO A 733 18.85 11.78 16.19
C PRO A 733 19.56 11.22 17.44
N GLY A 734 20.15 10.03 17.31
CA GLY A 734 20.88 9.38 18.42
C GLY A 734 22.17 10.10 18.87
N ALA A 735 22.48 11.27 18.31
CA ALA A 735 23.61 12.12 18.64
C ALA A 735 23.14 13.57 18.82
N TYR A 736 23.92 14.42 19.51
CA TYR A 736 23.57 15.84 19.66
C TYR A 736 23.61 16.55 18.30
N VAL A 737 22.45 17.06 17.86
CA VAL A 737 22.26 17.77 16.60
C VAL A 737 21.61 19.13 16.88
N PRO A 738 22.41 20.16 17.20
CA PRO A 738 21.91 21.51 17.47
C PRO A 738 20.95 21.99 16.38
N GLY A 739 19.87 22.67 16.76
CA GLY A 739 18.86 23.23 15.85
C GLY A 739 17.78 22.24 15.40
N TYR A 740 17.99 20.92 15.52
CA TYR A 740 16.97 19.91 15.17
C TYR A 740 15.68 20.05 15.99
N GLU A 741 15.83 20.29 17.31
CA GLU A 741 14.73 20.49 18.26
C GLU A 741 13.97 21.81 18.05
N LYS A 742 14.48 22.69 17.17
CA LYS A 742 13.87 23.97 16.81
C LYS A 742 13.52 23.97 15.31
N PRO A 743 12.49 23.22 14.87
CA PRO A 743 12.12 23.13 13.46
C PRO A 743 11.78 24.52 12.88
N VAL A 744 12.19 24.77 11.63
CA VAL A 744 11.66 25.92 10.88
C VAL A 744 10.14 25.79 10.82
N PRO A 745 9.37 26.83 11.22
CA PRO A 745 7.92 26.74 11.28
C PRO A 745 7.30 26.36 9.93
N SER A 746 6.32 25.44 9.95
CA SER A 746 5.66 24.94 8.74
C SER A 746 5.01 26.03 7.87
N PHE A 747 4.67 27.20 8.45
CA PHE A 747 4.12 28.34 7.71
C PHE A 747 5.11 28.94 6.69
N VAL A 748 6.42 28.81 6.96
CA VAL A 748 7.50 29.26 6.05
C VAL A 748 7.46 28.49 4.73
N PHE A 749 6.94 27.27 4.75
CA PHE A 749 6.82 26.39 3.59
C PHE A 749 5.45 26.48 2.89
N THR A 750 4.43 27.11 3.51
CA THR A 750 3.02 26.93 3.11
C THR A 750 2.25 28.20 2.70
N LYS A 751 2.71 29.44 2.97
CA LYS A 751 1.91 30.64 2.65
C LYS A 751 1.96 31.07 1.16
N LEU A 752 0.77 31.13 0.56
CA LEU A 752 0.46 31.97 -0.62
C LEU A 752 0.35 33.43 -0.15
N PHE A 753 1.31 34.29 -0.50
CA PHE A 753 1.04 35.72 -0.53
C PHE A 753 0.69 36.10 -1.98
N PRO A 754 -0.51 36.66 -2.24
CA PRO A 754 -0.79 37.26 -3.53
C PRO A 754 0.21 38.40 -3.77
N SER A 755 0.71 38.47 -5.01
CA SER A 755 1.41 39.63 -5.52
C SER A 755 0.64 40.90 -5.16
N THR A 756 1.36 41.93 -4.70
CA THR A 756 0.90 43.27 -4.28
C THR A 756 0.63 43.49 -2.78
N ARG A 757 1.71 43.69 -2.00
CA ARG A 757 1.92 44.89 -1.17
C ARG A 757 3.34 44.91 -0.59
N ALA A 758 3.95 46.08 -0.62
CA ALA A 758 5.34 46.35 -0.33
C ALA A 758 5.79 45.94 1.09
N LEU A 759 6.82 45.09 1.16
CA LEU A 759 7.81 45.19 2.24
C LEU A 759 8.80 46.27 1.81
N LYS A 760 8.87 47.33 2.62
CA LYS A 760 9.71 48.49 2.37
C LYS A 760 11.18 48.07 2.33
N LYS A 761 11.87 48.48 1.25
CA LYS A 761 13.31 48.74 1.27
C LYS A 761 13.61 49.82 2.30
N GLU A 762 14.16 49.46 3.45
CA GLU A 762 14.96 50.40 4.24
C GLU A 762 16.23 49.69 4.72
N TRP A 763 17.37 50.15 4.22
CA TRP A 763 18.71 49.71 4.61
C TRP A 763 19.05 50.24 6.01
N LYS A 764 19.89 49.53 6.77
CA LYS A 764 20.96 50.17 7.56
C LYS A 764 22.15 49.24 7.80
N LEU A 765 23.30 49.72 7.33
CA LEU A 765 24.66 49.30 7.66
C LEU A 765 25.01 49.79 9.08
N HIS A 766 25.61 48.96 9.92
CA HIS A 766 26.42 49.41 11.06
C HIS A 766 27.69 48.56 11.19
N TYR A 767 28.82 49.14 10.81
CA TYR A 767 30.09 48.99 11.52
C TYR A 767 30.17 50.17 12.50
N PRO A 768 30.58 49.94 13.76
CA PRO A 768 31.91 50.43 14.15
C PRO A 768 32.67 49.49 15.10
N GLY A 769 34.01 49.53 15.01
CA GLY A 769 34.98 48.66 15.70
C GLY A 769 34.91 48.64 17.24
N PHE A 770 35.27 47.51 17.84
CA PHE A 770 36.63 47.12 18.22
C PHE A 770 36.71 45.60 18.34
#